data_AF-A0A1F9FY58-F1
#
_entry.id   AF-A0A1F9FY58-F1
#
_cell.length_a   1.000
_cell.length_b   1.000
_cell.length_c   1.000
_cell.angle_alpha   90.00
_cell.angle_beta   90.00
_cell.angle_gamma   90.00
#
_symmetry.space_group_name_H-M   'P 1'
#
loop_
_entity.id
_entity.type
_entity.pdbx_description
1 polymer ?
#
loop_
_entity_poly.entity_id
_entity_poly.type
_entity_poly.pdbx_seq_one_letter_code
_entity_poly.pdbx_strand_id
1 'polypeptide(L)'
;MMLTARVVVPLALSALSLVVPACATCSAAAEGEGEREGEGEGEGDGVPPAPTGLSAAPGDGTVVLAWTGSTAALGYRVKRGGVSGGPYQQVGAPSTSPFVDTGLTNGTTYYYVATAMNAAGESAASAEVAATPGTGNQPPTAALEVDPTSGTLPLTVEVDATASADPDGNVASVTIDFGDGATLAGAAGSHTFMSAGVFSVVATVTDDDGATDTAAVTVAVGGGSGGPVTPILLASRTTGYAPLAVHFDATNTFSTTPGIGDAAQGGAFRQITHAFNFGDPGSGTHAITGMSRNTEPFGGGLAAHVFRTPGSYTVTVTSTDGVAESATASVTITVGDPTSLPTFAISRTGDFTGAPAGATHLTRTTVPAFASNTRYFFRRGEDWSGASLGIQDPLTNVHVDAYGVGEAPIFNSVSVGTDAPDSASFANDIRISNVTSRAGFRQSNGSRVLFDGCAALGTMSMSGAGYSPVDPFGNIPQSAYQNAEEIFFVGCRMQGDGSSGDYMYYGNGSRLVFLDSSFGGTAQGTVRIVGWERGVMRHCRIESPYADSSVHALKLHSGGPNAYATNWLASGGQNPVTQNYVNWTTSKVVIADSTFGGREGGTAGASWTVAVSPQNDEYGAQGAEPLEDIILERNTFVRSGGVSLDLAWAGRRLTSRGNVTSQGGAPSIGPGHDIAPAYDGPYFAE
;
A
#
# COMPACT_ATOMS: atom_id res chain seq x y z
N MET A 1 -4.46 5.54 47.28
CA MET A 1 -3.94 6.26 48.46
C MET A 1 -2.65 5.57 48.90
N MET A 2 -1.51 6.01 48.37
CA MET A 2 -0.21 6.05 49.05
C MET A 2 0.73 6.89 48.19
N LEU A 3 1.45 7.76 48.90
CA LEU A 3 2.13 8.96 48.45
C LEU A 3 3.61 8.61 48.20
N THR A 4 4.20 9.05 47.08
CA THR A 4 5.66 9.13 46.97
C THR A 4 6.03 10.46 46.30
N ALA A 5 6.77 11.27 47.04
CA ALA A 5 7.20 12.61 46.68
C ALA A 5 8.33 12.59 45.64
N ARG A 6 8.26 13.47 44.63
CA ARG A 6 9.38 13.84 43.77
C ARG A 6 9.76 15.29 44.07
N VAL A 7 11.01 15.50 44.48
CA VAL A 7 11.65 16.81 44.58
C VAL A 7 12.34 17.13 43.24
N VAL A 8 12.29 18.42 42.90
CA VAL A 8 12.58 19.10 41.63
C VAL A 8 14.08 19.31 41.39
N VAL A 9 14.53 19.27 40.12
CA VAL A 9 15.65 20.09 39.59
C VAL A 9 15.36 20.47 38.12
N PRO A 10 15.40 21.77 37.72
CA PRO A 10 15.30 22.18 36.32
C PRO A 10 16.67 22.20 35.62
N LEU A 11 16.67 21.88 34.32
CA LEU A 11 17.84 21.97 33.44
C LEU A 11 18.35 23.42 33.33
N ALA A 12 19.64 23.62 33.61
CA ALA A 12 20.36 24.85 33.30
C ALA A 12 21.28 24.62 32.09
N LEU A 13 21.17 25.54 31.13
CA LEU A 13 21.93 25.66 29.89
C LEU A 13 23.40 26.00 30.21
N SER A 14 24.36 25.18 29.81
CA SER A 14 25.78 25.41 30.06
C SER A 14 26.38 26.34 28.99
N ALA A 15 26.64 27.59 29.35
CA ALA A 15 27.52 28.50 28.63
C ALA A 15 28.96 28.31 29.12
N LEU A 16 29.90 28.03 28.21
CA LEU A 16 31.32 27.91 28.49
C LEU A 16 31.97 29.31 28.44
N SER A 17 32.07 29.98 29.59
CA SER A 17 32.83 31.24 29.73
C SER A 17 34.30 30.94 30.01
N LEU A 18 35.19 31.42 29.13
CA LEU A 18 36.64 31.41 29.33
C LEU A 18 37.04 32.53 30.30
N VAL A 19 37.79 32.17 31.33
CA VAL A 19 38.25 33.02 32.44
C VAL A 19 39.44 33.90 32.01
N VAL A 20 39.36 35.20 32.29
CA VAL A 20 40.50 36.14 32.32
C VAL A 20 40.92 36.33 33.79
N PRO A 21 42.21 36.23 34.16
CA PRO A 21 42.65 36.64 35.49
C PRO A 21 43.01 38.13 35.48
N ALA A 22 42.34 38.89 36.34
CA ALA A 22 42.74 40.23 36.73
C ALA A 22 43.85 40.15 37.79
N CYS A 23 44.87 41.01 37.69
CA CYS A 23 45.77 41.31 38.79
C CYS A 23 45.87 42.83 38.95
N ALA A 24 45.38 43.32 40.09
CA ALA A 24 45.62 44.67 40.57
C ALA A 24 45.94 44.57 42.07
N THR A 25 47.15 44.97 42.44
CA THR A 25 47.45 45.47 43.79
C THR A 25 48.43 46.63 43.71
N CYS A 26 48.08 47.68 44.43
CA CYS A 26 48.76 48.95 44.60
C CYS A 26 49.82 48.87 45.71
N SER A 27 50.93 49.62 45.62
CA SER A 27 51.55 50.33 46.76
C SER A 27 52.66 51.27 46.30
N ALA A 28 52.73 52.44 46.93
CA ALA A 28 53.63 53.56 46.66
C ALA A 28 54.96 53.47 47.42
N ALA A 29 56.02 54.09 46.88
CA ALA A 29 57.13 54.70 47.63
C ALA A 29 57.83 55.75 46.76
N ALA A 30 58.31 56.82 47.41
CA ALA A 30 58.67 58.10 46.84
C ALA A 30 60.19 58.32 46.62
N GLU A 31 60.46 59.34 45.80
CA GLU A 31 61.62 60.26 45.72
C GLU A 31 63.00 59.80 45.19
N GLY A 32 63.53 60.63 44.28
CA GLY A 32 64.92 60.66 43.84
C GLY A 32 65.10 61.49 42.56
N GLU A 33 65.50 62.76 42.70
CA GLU A 33 65.85 63.65 41.59
C GLU A 33 67.16 63.26 40.89
N GLY A 34 67.30 63.64 39.60
CA GLY A 34 68.55 63.59 38.86
C GLY A 34 68.38 63.91 37.36
N GLU A 35 68.79 65.11 36.96
CA GLU A 35 68.90 65.61 35.59
C GLU A 35 69.67 64.67 34.63
N ARG A 36 69.21 64.51 33.38
CA ARG A 36 69.94 65.01 32.19
C ARG A 36 69.18 64.82 30.87
N GLU A 37 69.23 65.90 30.11
CA GLU A 37 68.89 66.21 28.71
C GLU A 37 68.83 65.08 27.66
N GLY A 38 67.88 65.26 26.74
CA GLY A 38 67.84 64.62 25.43
C GLY A 38 66.52 64.89 24.69
N GLU A 39 66.35 66.09 24.13
CA GLU A 39 65.29 66.39 23.16
C GLU A 39 65.64 65.84 21.76
N GLY A 40 64.61 65.47 20.99
CA GLY A 40 64.63 65.23 19.53
C GLY A 40 64.88 63.76 19.16
N GLU A 41 64.10 63.10 18.31
CA GLU A 41 63.44 63.57 17.10
C GLU A 41 62.15 62.77 16.83
N GLY A 42 61.13 63.43 16.27
CA GLY A 42 59.89 62.78 15.88
C GLY A 42 60.08 61.79 14.74
N GLU A 43 59.74 60.53 14.98
CA GLU A 43 59.38 59.62 13.91
C GLU A 43 58.03 60.09 13.35
N GLY A 44 58.04 60.52 12.10
CA GLY A 44 56.83 60.84 11.35
C GLY A 44 55.87 59.66 11.40
N ASP A 45 54.66 59.93 11.86
CA ASP A 45 53.56 58.99 12.04
C ASP A 45 53.23 58.32 10.69
N GLY A 46 53.82 57.15 10.45
CA GLY A 46 53.64 56.38 9.22
C GLY A 46 52.28 55.71 9.16
N VAL A 47 51.92 55.17 7.99
CA VAL A 47 50.76 54.27 7.91
C VAL A 47 50.95 53.08 8.86
N PRO A 48 49.88 52.51 9.46
CA PRO A 48 50.02 51.42 10.40
C PRO A 48 50.68 50.18 9.74
N PRO A 49 51.31 49.27 10.52
CA PRO A 49 51.68 47.95 10.01
C PRO A 49 50.48 47.18 9.43
N ALA A 50 50.71 46.25 8.50
CA ALA A 50 49.65 45.39 7.98
C ALA A 50 49.07 44.49 9.10
N PRO A 51 47.74 44.25 9.13
CA PRO A 51 47.14 43.25 10.01
C PRO A 51 47.76 41.87 9.79
N THR A 52 47.94 41.09 10.87
CA THR A 52 48.50 39.73 10.82
C THR A 52 47.51 38.69 11.34
N GLY A 53 47.74 37.41 11.02
CA GLY A 53 46.89 36.32 11.50
C GLY A 53 45.45 36.41 11.02
N LEU A 54 45.21 36.92 9.80
CA LEU A 54 43.88 36.90 9.20
C LEU A 54 43.43 35.43 9.06
N SER A 55 42.20 35.17 9.47
CA SER A 55 41.52 33.88 9.40
C SER A 55 40.09 34.10 8.91
N ALA A 56 39.55 33.13 8.19
CA ALA A 56 38.20 33.17 7.64
C ALA A 56 37.43 31.91 8.03
N ALA A 57 36.29 32.08 8.69
CA ALA A 57 35.38 30.99 9.06
C ALA A 57 34.10 31.12 8.22
N PRO A 58 33.81 30.17 7.31
CA PRO A 58 32.60 30.20 6.50
C PRO A 58 31.35 29.88 7.33
N GLY A 59 30.20 30.43 6.92
CA GLY A 59 28.86 30.10 7.39
C GLY A 59 27.85 30.21 6.26
N ASP A 60 26.56 30.04 6.55
CA ASP A 60 25.51 30.15 5.54
C ASP A 60 25.38 31.60 5.05
N GLY A 61 25.70 31.83 3.78
CA GLY A 61 25.69 33.16 3.14
C GLY A 61 26.65 34.16 3.78
N THR A 62 27.60 33.70 4.61
CA THR A 62 28.46 34.55 5.44
C THR A 62 29.91 34.04 5.57
N VAL A 63 30.85 34.94 5.87
CA VAL A 63 32.21 34.61 6.33
C VAL A 63 32.57 35.52 7.50
N VAL A 64 33.01 34.92 8.61
CA VAL A 64 33.57 35.65 9.75
C VAL A 64 35.09 35.77 9.58
N LEU A 65 35.58 37.00 9.52
CA LEU A 65 36.99 37.33 9.35
C LEU A 65 37.55 37.88 10.66
N ALA A 66 38.61 37.24 11.16
CA ALA A 66 39.30 37.65 12.38
C ALA A 66 40.80 37.81 12.12
N TRP A 67 41.38 38.88 12.64
CA TRP A 67 42.82 39.18 12.55
C TRP A 67 43.35 39.76 13.87
N THR A 68 44.67 39.79 13.99
CA THR A 68 45.39 40.50 15.06
C THR A 68 45.52 41.98 14.71
N GLY A 69 45.11 42.85 15.63
CA GLY A 69 45.09 44.30 15.42
C GLY A 69 46.48 44.91 15.20
N SER A 70 46.54 46.02 14.45
CA SER A 70 47.77 46.75 14.15
C SER A 70 47.95 47.96 15.07
N THR A 71 49.19 48.21 15.51
CA THR A 71 49.54 49.37 16.34
C THR A 71 49.31 50.68 15.59
N ALA A 72 48.77 51.69 16.27
CA ALA A 72 48.38 53.00 15.70
C ALA A 72 47.25 52.96 14.64
N ALA A 73 46.56 51.83 14.45
CA ALA A 73 45.38 51.75 13.59
C ALA A 73 44.14 52.36 14.27
N LEU A 74 43.43 53.23 13.56
CA LEU A 74 42.14 53.81 13.96
C LEU A 74 40.94 53.04 13.36
N GLY A 75 41.20 52.14 12.41
CA GLY A 75 40.22 51.25 11.81
C GLY A 75 40.83 50.38 10.72
N TYR A 76 40.01 49.55 10.07
CA TYR A 76 40.44 48.60 9.05
C TYR A 76 39.58 48.72 7.79
N ARG A 77 40.09 48.22 6.67
CA ARG A 77 39.28 47.90 5.47
C ARG A 77 39.39 46.41 5.21
N VAL A 78 38.24 45.76 5.09
CA VAL A 78 38.14 44.36 4.67
C VAL A 78 37.80 44.35 3.19
N LYS A 79 38.59 43.63 2.40
CA LYS A 79 38.43 43.57 0.94
C LYS A 79 38.28 42.12 0.49
N ARG A 80 37.39 41.91 -0.47
CA ARG A 80 37.02 40.61 -1.05
C ARG A 80 37.32 40.56 -2.53
N GLY A 81 37.91 39.47 -3.01
CA GLY A 81 38.11 39.15 -4.42
C GLY A 81 37.37 37.86 -4.79
N GLY A 82 36.99 37.72 -6.05
CA GLY A 82 36.43 36.48 -6.61
C GLY A 82 37.47 35.49 -7.14
N VAL A 83 38.75 35.89 -7.17
CA VAL A 83 39.89 35.07 -7.58
C VAL A 83 41.09 35.38 -6.68
N SER A 84 41.98 34.41 -6.48
CA SER A 84 43.19 34.59 -5.67
C SER A 84 44.09 35.69 -6.26
N GLY A 85 44.61 36.56 -5.41
CA GLY A 85 45.44 37.70 -5.79
C GLY A 85 44.65 38.94 -6.22
N GLY A 86 43.32 38.89 -6.24
CA GLY A 86 42.45 40.01 -6.58
C GLY A 86 42.10 40.11 -8.08
N PRO A 87 41.38 41.16 -8.51
CA PRO A 87 41.17 42.44 -7.82
C PRO A 87 40.24 42.31 -6.61
N TYR A 88 40.57 43.05 -5.53
CA TYR A 88 39.76 43.08 -4.32
C TYR A 88 38.88 44.34 -4.26
N GLN A 89 37.63 44.17 -3.84
CA GLN A 89 36.69 45.25 -3.56
C GLN A 89 36.47 45.36 -2.06
N GLN A 90 36.36 46.58 -1.53
CA GLN A 90 36.08 46.78 -0.11
C GLN A 90 34.66 46.32 0.22
N VAL A 91 34.54 45.42 1.19
CA VAL A 91 33.26 44.88 1.69
C VAL A 91 32.92 45.38 3.10
N GLY A 92 33.90 45.92 3.82
CA GLY A 92 33.67 46.48 5.15
C GLY A 92 34.77 47.46 5.59
N ALA A 93 34.43 48.32 6.56
CA ALA A 93 35.38 49.23 7.20
C ALA A 93 35.21 49.24 8.74
N PRO A 94 35.45 48.11 9.41
CA PRO A 94 35.25 48.00 10.86
C PRO A 94 36.35 48.74 11.64
N SER A 95 36.03 49.22 12.84
CA SER A 95 37.03 49.82 13.74
C SER A 95 37.90 48.78 14.45
N THR A 96 37.43 47.53 14.56
CA THR A 96 38.10 46.42 15.27
C THR A 96 37.84 45.08 14.58
N SER A 97 38.58 44.04 14.99
CA SER A 97 38.36 42.63 14.61
C SER A 97 37.38 41.97 15.59
N PRO A 98 36.47 41.06 15.17
CA PRO A 98 36.28 40.51 13.82
C PRO A 98 35.26 41.30 12.95
N PHE A 99 35.14 40.92 11.68
CA PHE A 99 34.13 41.40 10.73
C PHE A 99 33.35 40.24 10.11
N VAL A 100 32.04 40.40 9.93
CA VAL A 100 31.20 39.41 9.26
C VAL A 100 30.80 39.94 7.89
N ASP A 101 31.26 39.28 6.84
CA ASP A 101 30.80 39.51 5.47
C ASP A 101 29.53 38.71 5.23
N THR A 102 28.48 39.33 4.69
CA THR A 102 27.14 38.73 4.53
C THR A 102 26.62 38.89 3.09
N GLY A 103 25.57 38.15 2.74
CA GLY A 103 24.98 38.19 1.41
C GLY A 103 25.85 37.50 0.35
N LEU A 104 26.66 36.54 0.79
CA LEU A 104 27.52 35.75 -0.08
C LEU A 104 26.72 34.60 -0.71
N THR A 105 27.20 34.13 -1.87
CA THR A 105 26.65 32.95 -2.51
C THR A 105 27.37 31.71 -1.98
N ASN A 106 26.63 30.79 -1.36
CA ASN A 106 27.18 29.50 -0.94
C ASN A 106 27.79 28.74 -2.12
N GLY A 107 28.86 27.98 -1.87
CA GLY A 107 29.63 27.26 -2.88
C GLY A 107 30.58 28.14 -3.72
N THR A 108 30.56 29.46 -3.57
CA THR A 108 31.51 30.36 -4.24
C THR A 108 32.70 30.65 -3.31
N THR A 109 33.92 30.34 -3.75
CA THR A 109 35.13 30.69 -3.00
C THR A 109 35.43 32.18 -3.13
N TYR A 110 35.57 32.85 -1.99
CA TYR A 110 35.95 34.25 -1.88
C TYR A 110 37.32 34.38 -1.21
N TYR A 111 38.08 35.38 -1.65
CA TYR A 111 39.43 35.64 -1.17
C TYR A 111 39.48 36.98 -0.43
N TYR A 112 40.08 37.01 0.75
CA TYR A 112 40.01 38.14 1.66
C TYR A 112 41.38 38.65 2.07
N VAL A 113 41.50 39.97 2.13
CA VAL A 113 42.61 40.68 2.74
C VAL A 113 42.09 41.80 3.64
N ALA A 114 42.84 42.12 4.70
CA ALA A 114 42.56 43.24 5.58
C ALA A 114 43.72 44.26 5.54
N THR A 115 43.39 45.55 5.55
CA THR A 115 44.36 46.66 5.72
C THR A 115 43.99 47.48 6.94
N ALA A 116 44.99 48.10 7.58
CA ALA A 116 44.83 49.01 8.70
C ALA A 116 44.90 50.47 8.22
N MET A 117 44.19 51.37 8.91
CA MET A 117 44.05 52.79 8.54
C MET A 117 44.36 53.70 9.73
N ASN A 118 45.04 54.81 9.49
CA ASN A 118 45.13 55.94 10.41
C ASN A 118 45.09 57.28 9.63
N ALA A 119 45.42 58.40 10.28
CA ALA A 119 45.46 59.71 9.64
C ALA A 119 46.55 59.83 8.54
N ALA A 120 47.60 59.01 8.60
CA ALA A 120 48.69 58.99 7.63
C ALA A 120 48.37 58.16 6.37
N GLY A 121 47.38 57.26 6.43
CA GLY A 121 46.90 56.51 5.26
C GLY A 121 46.62 55.03 5.52
N GLU A 122 46.59 54.26 4.43
CA GLU A 122 46.28 52.82 4.41
C GLU A 122 47.57 51.97 4.42
N SER A 123 47.60 50.93 5.25
CA SER A 123 48.70 49.98 5.31
C SER A 123 48.79 49.08 4.07
N ALA A 124 49.88 48.30 3.99
CA ALA A 124 49.90 47.10 3.15
C ALA A 124 48.81 46.09 3.59
N ALA A 125 48.39 45.22 2.68
CA ALA A 125 47.41 44.15 2.95
C ALA A 125 48.01 43.04 3.83
N SER A 126 47.17 42.40 4.63
CA SER A 126 47.47 41.13 5.29
C SER A 126 47.78 40.04 4.25
N ALA A 127 48.25 38.88 4.73
CA ALA A 127 48.18 37.66 3.92
C ALA A 127 46.73 37.38 3.49
N GLU A 128 46.56 36.88 2.27
CA GLU A 128 45.27 36.46 1.72
C GLU A 128 44.80 35.18 2.43
N VAL A 129 43.50 35.11 2.69
CA VAL A 129 42.81 33.87 3.08
C VAL A 129 41.62 33.61 2.16
N ALA A 130 41.28 32.35 1.95
CA ALA A 130 40.12 31.95 1.17
C ALA A 130 39.05 31.34 2.09
N ALA A 131 37.78 31.56 1.76
CA ALA A 131 36.66 30.87 2.37
C ALA A 131 35.54 30.63 1.34
N THR A 132 34.89 29.47 1.43
CA THR A 132 33.72 29.12 0.64
C THR A 132 32.53 29.02 1.60
N PRO A 133 31.60 29.99 1.63
CA PRO A 133 30.36 29.91 2.40
C PRO A 133 29.56 28.67 1.99
N GLY A 134 28.81 28.12 2.94
CA GLY A 134 28.00 26.93 2.73
C GLY A 134 27.00 26.75 3.85
N THR A 135 25.87 26.11 3.54
CA THR A 135 25.09 25.39 4.53
C THR A 135 25.96 24.20 4.91
N GLY A 136 26.51 24.14 6.12
CA GLY A 136 27.33 22.98 6.53
C GLY A 136 26.55 21.67 6.37
N ASN A 137 27.25 20.53 6.34
CA ASN A 137 26.64 19.22 6.13
C ASN A 137 25.41 19.00 7.02
N GLN A 138 24.29 18.62 6.42
CA GLN A 138 23.09 18.17 7.12
C GLN A 138 23.11 16.64 7.24
N PRO A 139 22.85 16.07 8.43
CA PRO A 139 22.83 14.63 8.56
C PRO A 139 21.73 14.02 7.66
N PRO A 140 21.92 12.77 7.21
CA PRO A 140 20.89 12.08 6.44
C PRO A 140 19.64 11.86 7.31
N THR A 141 18.52 11.55 6.67
CA THR A 141 17.33 11.00 7.33
C THR A 141 17.26 9.50 7.10
N ALA A 142 17.40 8.73 8.18
CA ALA A 142 17.31 7.27 8.10
C ALA A 142 15.86 6.79 8.10
N ALA A 143 15.55 5.84 7.21
CA ALA A 143 14.30 5.10 7.18
C ALA A 143 14.59 3.60 7.27
N LEU A 144 13.70 2.84 7.91
CA LEU A 144 13.79 1.39 8.00
C LEU A 144 12.39 0.76 8.13
N GLU A 145 12.06 -0.13 7.22
CA GLU A 145 10.93 -1.07 7.31
C GLU A 145 11.46 -2.49 7.53
N VAL A 146 10.76 -3.28 8.34
CA VAL A 146 11.05 -4.69 8.60
C VAL A 146 9.75 -5.49 8.53
N ASP A 147 9.71 -6.58 7.76
CA ASP A 147 8.54 -7.46 7.68
C ASP A 147 8.94 -8.94 7.63
N PRO A 148 8.33 -9.81 8.47
CA PRO A 148 7.53 -9.47 9.63
C PRO A 148 8.39 -8.96 10.80
N THR A 149 7.85 -8.08 11.64
CA THR A 149 8.43 -7.69 12.93
C THR A 149 8.10 -8.68 14.03
N SER A 150 7.51 -9.83 13.70
CA SER A 150 7.13 -10.83 14.69
C SER A 150 6.90 -12.21 14.07
N GLY A 151 7.17 -13.26 14.83
CA GLY A 151 6.82 -14.62 14.43
C GLY A 151 7.47 -15.67 15.31
N THR A 152 7.44 -16.93 14.87
CA THR A 152 7.94 -18.08 15.61
C THR A 152 9.20 -18.61 14.95
N LEU A 153 10.05 -19.30 15.72
CA LEU A 153 11.29 -19.85 15.16
C LEU A 153 11.08 -20.95 14.09
N PRO A 154 11.94 -21.00 13.05
CA PRO A 154 12.82 -19.92 12.60
C PRO A 154 12.01 -18.79 11.96
N LEU A 155 12.37 -17.52 12.26
CA LEU A 155 11.70 -16.35 11.68
C LEU A 155 12.61 -15.66 10.68
N THR A 156 12.28 -15.75 9.39
CA THR A 156 12.91 -14.91 8.36
C THR A 156 12.18 -13.57 8.29
N VAL A 157 12.94 -12.48 8.31
CA VAL A 157 12.48 -11.11 8.11
C VAL A 157 13.19 -10.50 6.91
N GLU A 158 12.48 -9.65 6.19
CA GLU A 158 13.02 -8.76 5.16
C GLU A 158 13.18 -7.37 5.75
N VAL A 159 14.23 -6.67 5.34
CA VAL A 159 14.54 -5.31 5.77
C VAL A 159 14.74 -4.40 4.58
N ASP A 160 14.25 -3.17 4.69
CA ASP A 160 14.37 -2.15 3.65
C ASP A 160 14.60 -0.76 4.27
N ALA A 161 15.74 -0.16 3.93
CA ALA A 161 16.16 1.17 4.31
C ALA A 161 16.39 2.08 3.09
N THR A 162 15.90 1.68 1.90
CA THR A 162 16.10 2.40 0.63
C THR A 162 15.42 3.77 0.58
N ALA A 163 14.40 4.00 1.41
CA ALA A 163 13.76 5.30 1.59
C ALA A 163 14.62 6.32 2.36
N SER A 164 15.81 5.94 2.83
CA SER A 164 16.76 6.86 3.47
C SER A 164 17.28 7.87 2.47
N ALA A 165 17.39 9.13 2.89
CA ALA A 165 17.77 10.22 2.00
C ALA A 165 18.67 11.23 2.71
N ASP A 166 19.48 11.95 1.94
CA ASP A 166 20.31 13.02 2.44
C ASP A 166 19.81 14.39 1.89
N PRO A 167 19.48 15.37 2.75
CA PRO A 167 18.95 16.66 2.33
C PRO A 167 19.88 17.51 1.45
N ASP A 168 21.19 17.38 1.58
CA ASP A 168 22.17 18.20 0.85
C ASP A 168 23.24 17.41 0.08
N GLY A 169 23.21 16.08 0.14
CA GLY A 169 24.13 15.21 -0.59
C GLY A 169 23.53 13.87 -1.02
N ASN A 170 24.34 12.82 -0.88
CA ASN A 170 23.97 11.44 -1.21
C ASN A 170 24.24 10.52 -0.03
N VAL A 171 23.40 9.48 0.12
CA VAL A 171 23.70 8.39 1.06
C VAL A 171 24.94 7.61 0.56
N ALA A 172 26.03 7.68 1.31
CA ALA A 172 27.27 6.98 1.01
C ALA A 172 27.25 5.51 1.42
N SER A 173 26.62 5.17 2.55
CA SER A 173 26.48 3.77 2.99
C SER A 173 25.30 3.52 3.92
N VAL A 174 24.80 2.29 3.90
CA VAL A 174 23.79 1.78 4.82
C VAL A 174 24.26 0.45 5.39
N THR A 175 24.16 0.30 6.71
CA THR A 175 24.39 -0.97 7.42
C THR A 175 23.21 -1.26 8.32
N ILE A 176 22.70 -2.49 8.29
CA ILE A 176 21.59 -2.94 9.13
C ILE A 176 22.13 -3.95 10.16
N ASP A 177 21.96 -3.66 11.44
CA ASP A 177 22.25 -4.57 12.56
C ASP A 177 20.94 -5.24 13.00
N PHE A 178 20.88 -6.57 13.03
CA PHE A 178 19.67 -7.30 13.41
C PHE A 178 19.47 -7.43 14.92
N GLY A 179 20.44 -7.02 15.73
CA GLY A 179 20.39 -7.09 17.19
C GLY A 179 20.65 -8.49 17.78
N ASP A 180 20.91 -9.49 16.94
CA ASP A 180 21.35 -10.84 17.34
C ASP A 180 22.84 -11.09 17.06
N GLY A 181 23.57 -10.05 16.64
CA GLY A 181 24.98 -10.08 16.29
C GLY A 181 25.25 -10.23 14.79
N ALA A 182 24.23 -10.45 13.96
CA ALA A 182 24.35 -10.39 12.51
C ALA A 182 24.19 -8.96 11.98
N THR A 183 24.87 -8.66 10.88
CA THR A 183 24.72 -7.39 10.15
C THR A 183 24.60 -7.63 8.63
N LEU A 184 23.91 -6.72 7.96
CA LEU A 184 23.79 -6.65 6.51
C LEU A 184 24.40 -5.34 6.01
N ALA A 185 25.31 -5.44 5.03
CA ALA A 185 25.81 -4.28 4.30
C ALA A 185 24.93 -4.06 3.06
N GLY A 186 24.37 -2.86 2.94
CA GLY A 186 23.39 -2.52 1.91
C GLY A 186 22.04 -2.10 2.51
N ALA A 187 21.19 -1.51 1.67
CA ALA A 187 19.93 -0.91 2.10
C ALA A 187 18.76 -1.90 2.14
N ALA A 188 18.88 -3.13 1.62
CA ALA A 188 17.81 -4.12 1.66
C ALA A 188 18.33 -5.57 1.62
N GLY A 189 17.57 -6.50 2.21
CA GLY A 189 17.85 -7.94 2.20
C GLY A 189 17.09 -8.70 3.28
N SER A 190 17.45 -9.97 3.51
CA SER A 190 16.77 -10.86 4.44
C SER A 190 17.67 -11.35 5.58
N HIS A 191 17.06 -11.74 6.71
CA HIS A 191 17.74 -12.38 7.83
C HIS A 191 16.82 -13.38 8.54
N THR A 192 17.38 -14.50 8.98
CA THR A 192 16.63 -15.52 9.73
C THR A 192 17.07 -15.58 11.19
N PHE A 193 16.17 -15.18 12.09
CA PHE A 193 16.33 -15.38 13.52
C PHE A 193 16.15 -16.86 13.90
N MET A 194 17.17 -17.42 14.53
CA MET A 194 17.21 -18.82 14.99
C MET A 194 17.04 -18.95 16.52
N SER A 195 17.00 -17.83 17.25
CA SER A 195 16.78 -17.79 18.69
C SER A 195 15.57 -16.92 19.04
N ALA A 196 14.84 -17.33 20.08
CA ALA A 196 13.70 -16.57 20.56
C ALA A 196 14.18 -15.34 21.33
N GLY A 197 13.47 -14.23 21.21
CA GLY A 197 13.87 -12.98 21.82
C GLY A 197 13.14 -11.78 21.21
N VAL A 198 13.42 -10.62 21.77
CA VAL A 198 13.03 -9.33 21.19
C VAL A 198 14.32 -8.67 20.72
N PHE A 199 14.43 -8.47 19.42
CA PHE A 199 15.60 -7.93 18.74
C PHE A 199 15.32 -6.51 18.26
N SER A 200 16.30 -5.62 18.35
CA SER A 200 16.20 -4.26 17.79
C SER A 200 16.99 -4.24 16.50
N VAL A 201 16.29 -4.25 15.36
CA VAL A 201 16.90 -4.10 14.04
C VAL A 201 17.16 -2.62 13.81
N VAL A 202 18.41 -2.24 13.51
CA VAL A 202 18.83 -0.84 13.39
C VAL A 202 19.55 -0.62 12.06
N ALA A 203 19.01 0.28 11.24
CA ALA A 203 19.71 0.81 10.08
C ALA A 203 20.55 2.02 10.50
N THR A 204 21.82 2.02 10.13
CA THR A 204 22.72 3.18 10.23
C THR A 204 23.02 3.68 8.82
N VAL A 205 22.69 4.93 8.56
CA VAL A 205 22.84 5.61 7.28
C VAL A 205 23.94 6.65 7.41
N THR A 206 24.87 6.69 6.46
CA THR A 206 25.97 7.67 6.42
C THR A 206 25.94 8.43 5.10
N ASP A 207 26.03 9.75 5.14
CA ASP A 207 26.10 10.62 3.96
C ASP A 207 27.53 10.69 3.36
N ASP A 208 27.67 11.41 2.24
CA ASP A 208 28.94 11.59 1.52
C ASP A 208 29.92 12.54 2.21
N ASP A 209 29.47 13.27 3.23
CA ASP A 209 30.28 14.14 4.09
C ASP A 209 30.58 13.53 5.48
N GLY A 210 30.15 12.27 5.69
CA GLY A 210 30.43 11.44 6.86
C GLY A 210 29.51 11.63 8.07
N ALA A 211 28.43 12.42 8.00
CA ALA A 211 27.44 12.43 9.07
C ALA A 211 26.47 11.24 8.95
N THR A 212 25.81 10.92 10.07
CA THR A 212 25.06 9.67 10.21
C THR A 212 23.72 9.88 10.89
N ASP A 213 22.74 9.06 10.53
CA ASP A 213 21.47 8.92 11.24
C ASP A 213 21.07 7.44 11.36
N THR A 214 20.15 7.11 12.26
CA THR A 214 19.70 5.74 12.52
C THR A 214 18.19 5.59 12.60
N ALA A 215 17.67 4.50 12.05
CA ALA A 215 16.27 4.07 12.22
C ALA A 215 16.22 2.68 12.85
N ALA A 216 15.26 2.43 13.74
CA ALA A 216 15.16 1.17 14.46
C ALA A 216 13.75 0.57 14.45
N VAL A 217 13.65 -0.74 14.26
CA VAL A 217 12.41 -1.53 14.32
C VAL A 217 12.62 -2.73 15.25
N THR A 218 11.65 -2.97 16.14
CA THR A 218 11.70 -4.12 17.06
C THR A 218 11.11 -5.36 16.41
N VAL A 219 11.82 -6.49 16.47
CA VAL A 219 11.37 -7.81 16.00
C VAL A 219 11.17 -8.77 17.18
N ALA A 220 9.98 -9.36 17.32
CA ALA A 220 9.65 -10.30 18.39
C ALA A 220 9.58 -11.76 17.89
N VAL A 221 10.51 -12.59 18.35
CA VAL A 221 10.65 -14.00 17.94
C VAL A 221 10.25 -14.94 19.07
N GLY A 222 9.18 -15.71 18.86
CA GLY A 222 8.63 -16.66 19.82
C GLY A 222 9.37 -18.01 19.85
N GLY A 223 9.64 -18.50 21.06
CA GLY A 223 10.42 -19.72 21.33
C GLY A 223 9.65 -21.04 21.35
N GLY A 224 8.57 -21.17 20.58
CA GLY A 224 7.85 -22.44 20.44
C GLY A 224 6.85 -22.77 21.55
N SER A 225 6.82 -22.04 22.67
CA SER A 225 5.77 -22.17 23.69
C SER A 225 4.56 -21.33 23.29
N GLY A 226 3.51 -21.97 22.78
CA GLY A 226 2.29 -21.29 22.36
C GLY A 226 1.49 -20.70 23.53
N GLY A 227 0.77 -19.62 23.24
CA GLY A 227 -0.25 -19.04 24.07
C GLY A 227 -1.66 -19.36 23.51
N PRO A 228 -2.71 -19.20 24.32
CA PRO A 228 -4.09 -19.36 23.86
C PRO A 228 -4.41 -18.63 22.55
N VAL A 229 -5.03 -19.37 21.61
CA VAL A 229 -5.69 -18.83 20.41
C VAL A 229 -7.15 -18.50 20.74
N THR A 230 -7.56 -17.27 20.40
CA THR A 230 -8.95 -16.79 20.51
C THR A 230 -9.52 -16.63 19.10
N PRO A 231 -10.20 -17.65 18.56
CA PRO A 231 -10.76 -17.62 17.22
C PRO A 231 -11.96 -16.66 17.18
N ILE A 232 -12.01 -15.84 16.15
CA ILE A 232 -13.16 -15.02 15.81
C ILE A 232 -13.72 -15.53 14.48
N LEU A 233 -15.04 -15.67 14.39
CA LEU A 233 -15.71 -16.04 13.15
C LEU A 233 -16.93 -15.16 12.96
N LEU A 234 -16.87 -14.29 11.94
CA LEU A 234 -17.97 -13.42 11.54
C LEU A 234 -18.53 -13.93 10.21
N ALA A 235 -19.84 -14.16 10.17
CA ALA A 235 -20.56 -14.35 8.91
C ALA A 235 -21.14 -13.01 8.48
N SER A 236 -21.07 -12.68 7.19
CA SER A 236 -21.68 -11.46 6.67
C SER A 236 -23.20 -11.41 6.82
N ARG A 237 -23.81 -12.59 6.92
CA ARG A 237 -25.22 -12.80 7.26
C ARG A 237 -25.41 -14.20 7.84
N THR A 238 -26.42 -14.34 8.68
CA THR A 238 -26.77 -15.61 9.32
C THR A 238 -28.12 -16.16 8.87
N THR A 239 -28.86 -15.42 8.03
CA THR A 239 -30.17 -15.83 7.51
C THR A 239 -30.38 -15.38 6.06
N GLY A 240 -31.25 -16.09 5.34
CA GLY A 240 -31.68 -15.75 3.98
C GLY A 240 -32.25 -16.97 3.25
N TYR A 241 -32.67 -16.82 1.99
CA TYR A 241 -33.21 -17.93 1.19
C TYR A 241 -32.13 -18.65 0.39
N ALA A 242 -32.30 -19.96 0.18
CA ALA A 242 -31.48 -20.73 -0.75
C ALA A 242 -31.67 -20.25 -2.21
N PRO A 243 -30.61 -20.24 -3.05
CA PRO A 243 -29.21 -20.38 -2.66
C PRO A 243 -28.75 -19.16 -1.84
N LEU A 244 -28.12 -19.39 -0.70
CA LEU A 244 -27.64 -18.35 0.21
C LEU A 244 -26.12 -18.29 0.17
N ALA A 245 -25.58 -17.26 -0.46
CA ALA A 245 -24.16 -16.92 -0.39
C ALA A 245 -23.82 -16.24 0.93
N VAL A 246 -22.73 -16.65 1.56
CA VAL A 246 -22.24 -16.11 2.83
C VAL A 246 -20.72 -15.98 2.77
N HIS A 247 -20.22 -14.80 3.15
CA HIS A 247 -18.80 -14.54 3.32
C HIS A 247 -18.44 -14.73 4.81
N PHE A 248 -17.33 -15.39 5.09
CA PHE A 248 -16.83 -15.66 6.42
C PHE A 248 -15.49 -14.96 6.67
N ASP A 249 -15.39 -14.31 7.82
CA ASP A 249 -14.25 -13.51 8.20
C ASP A 249 -13.75 -13.93 9.60
N ALA A 250 -12.57 -14.51 9.60
CA ALA A 250 -11.82 -14.88 10.78
C ALA A 250 -10.57 -14.01 11.01
N THR A 251 -10.41 -12.92 10.26
CA THR A 251 -9.18 -12.09 10.24
C THR A 251 -8.89 -11.36 11.53
N ASN A 252 -9.89 -11.22 12.42
CA ASN A 252 -9.71 -10.66 13.77
C ASN A 252 -9.34 -11.73 14.81
N THR A 253 -9.09 -12.99 14.41
CA THR A 253 -8.56 -14.00 15.32
C THR A 253 -7.24 -13.53 15.92
N PHE A 254 -7.05 -13.77 17.22
CA PHE A 254 -5.86 -13.36 17.95
C PHE A 254 -5.21 -14.56 18.65
N SER A 255 -3.88 -14.57 18.75
CA SER A 255 -3.12 -15.50 19.58
C SER A 255 -2.28 -14.72 20.57
N THR A 256 -2.19 -15.22 21.80
CA THR A 256 -1.28 -14.68 22.83
C THR A 256 0.14 -15.25 22.71
N THR A 257 0.40 -16.11 21.73
CA THR A 257 1.75 -16.59 21.39
C THR A 257 2.66 -15.39 21.12
N PRO A 258 3.78 -15.26 21.85
CA PRO A 258 4.73 -14.19 21.60
C PRO A 258 5.17 -14.16 20.14
N GLY A 259 5.04 -12.99 19.51
CA GLY A 259 5.37 -12.81 18.11
C GLY A 259 4.20 -13.05 17.14
N ILE A 260 2.97 -13.25 17.61
CA ILE A 260 1.78 -13.38 16.75
C ILE A 260 0.78 -12.25 17.06
N GLY A 261 0.24 -11.61 16.01
CA GLY A 261 -0.91 -10.72 16.13
C GLY A 261 -0.66 -9.30 16.63
N ASP A 262 0.56 -8.77 16.50
CA ASP A 262 0.84 -7.36 16.78
C ASP A 262 0.02 -6.45 15.83
N ALA A 263 -0.67 -5.46 16.40
CA ALA A 263 -1.47 -4.50 15.64
C ALA A 263 -0.60 -3.63 14.70
N ALA A 264 0.69 -3.45 15.03
CA ALA A 264 1.66 -2.80 14.14
C ALA A 264 1.97 -3.62 12.86
N GLN A 265 1.60 -4.91 12.83
CA GLN A 265 1.87 -5.87 11.76
C GLN A 265 0.66 -6.19 10.87
N GLY A 266 -0.41 -5.39 10.90
CA GLY A 266 -1.67 -5.75 10.23
C GLY A 266 -2.46 -6.88 10.93
N GLY A 267 -2.06 -7.22 12.17
CA GLY A 267 -2.66 -8.29 12.96
C GLY A 267 -2.21 -9.70 12.54
N ALA A 268 -2.90 -10.73 13.05
CA ALA A 268 -2.51 -12.12 12.87
C ALA A 268 -2.84 -12.71 11.48
N PHE A 269 -3.21 -11.86 10.52
CA PHE A 269 -3.81 -12.23 9.23
C PHE A 269 -3.00 -13.27 8.45
N ARG A 270 -1.66 -13.15 8.45
CA ARG A 270 -0.73 -14.03 7.74
C ARG A 270 -0.17 -15.18 8.59
N GLN A 271 -0.21 -15.01 9.90
CA GLN A 271 0.48 -15.87 10.87
C GLN A 271 -0.42 -16.99 11.41
N ILE A 272 -1.73 -16.81 11.39
CA ILE A 272 -2.70 -17.81 11.81
C ILE A 272 -3.28 -18.50 10.58
N THR A 273 -3.26 -19.83 10.61
CA THR A 273 -3.88 -20.67 9.59
C THR A 273 -5.27 -21.06 10.03
N HIS A 274 -6.22 -21.01 9.10
CA HIS A 274 -7.62 -21.28 9.36
C HIS A 274 -8.09 -22.51 8.60
N ALA A 275 -8.89 -23.34 9.26
CA ALA A 275 -9.58 -24.49 8.68
C ALA A 275 -11.09 -24.30 8.85
N PHE A 276 -11.82 -24.08 7.76
CA PHE A 276 -13.26 -23.92 7.76
C PHE A 276 -13.98 -25.24 7.48
N ASN A 277 -15.08 -25.47 8.19
CA ASN A 277 -16.08 -26.49 7.88
C ASN A 277 -17.44 -25.81 7.89
N PHE A 278 -18.15 -25.85 6.76
CA PHE A 278 -19.40 -25.11 6.57
C PHE A 278 -20.63 -25.85 7.11
N GLY A 279 -20.47 -27.09 7.60
CA GLY A 279 -21.58 -27.88 8.14
C GLY A 279 -22.59 -28.33 7.08
N ASP A 280 -22.22 -28.27 5.80
CA ASP A 280 -23.00 -28.60 4.61
C ASP A 280 -22.41 -29.81 3.83
N PRO A 281 -22.45 -31.03 4.40
CA PRO A 281 -21.81 -32.21 3.81
C PRO A 281 -22.41 -32.64 2.46
N GLY A 282 -23.61 -32.16 2.11
CA GLY A 282 -24.29 -32.43 0.84
C GLY A 282 -23.86 -31.54 -0.31
N SER A 283 -23.00 -30.55 -0.07
CA SER A 283 -22.58 -29.54 -1.06
C SER A 283 -21.76 -30.08 -2.24
N GLY A 284 -21.22 -31.30 -2.12
CA GLY A 284 -20.43 -31.96 -3.17
C GLY A 284 -19.01 -31.42 -3.28
N THR A 285 -18.47 -31.37 -4.50
CA THR A 285 -17.09 -30.95 -4.78
C THR A 285 -17.04 -29.79 -5.76
N HIS A 286 -16.01 -28.96 -5.66
CA HIS A 286 -15.66 -27.97 -6.67
C HIS A 286 -15.34 -28.68 -7.99
N ALA A 287 -15.93 -28.20 -9.09
CA ALA A 287 -15.78 -28.82 -10.39
C ALA A 287 -14.34 -28.69 -10.93
N ILE A 288 -13.65 -27.59 -10.61
CA ILE A 288 -12.30 -27.32 -11.11
C ILE A 288 -11.24 -28.13 -10.37
N THR A 289 -11.31 -28.18 -9.03
CA THR A 289 -10.25 -28.79 -8.20
C THR A 289 -10.59 -30.19 -7.68
N GLY A 290 -11.87 -30.59 -7.72
CA GLY A 290 -12.36 -31.82 -7.09
C GLY A 290 -12.37 -31.78 -5.55
N MET A 291 -11.95 -30.67 -4.94
CA MET A 291 -11.96 -30.50 -3.49
C MET A 291 -13.38 -30.38 -2.96
N SER A 292 -13.60 -30.77 -1.70
CA SER A 292 -14.87 -30.64 -1.00
C SER A 292 -15.35 -29.20 -0.96
N ARG A 293 -16.63 -28.94 -1.28
CA ARG A 293 -17.28 -27.64 -1.05
C ARG A 293 -17.65 -27.40 0.41
N ASN A 294 -17.64 -28.44 1.24
CA ASN A 294 -18.02 -28.35 2.64
C ASN A 294 -16.87 -27.87 3.55
N THR A 295 -15.63 -27.94 3.08
CA THR A 295 -14.47 -27.75 3.94
C THR A 295 -13.36 -27.03 3.19
N GLU A 296 -12.78 -26.02 3.83
CA GLU A 296 -11.52 -25.41 3.44
C GLU A 296 -10.49 -25.75 4.52
N PRO A 297 -9.72 -26.84 4.36
CA PRO A 297 -8.96 -27.42 5.47
C PRO A 297 -7.77 -26.58 5.91
N PHE A 298 -7.29 -25.65 5.06
CA PHE A 298 -6.15 -24.79 5.35
C PHE A 298 -6.29 -23.47 4.60
N GLY A 299 -5.85 -22.37 5.23
CA GLY A 299 -5.62 -21.13 4.51
C GLY A 299 -5.67 -19.85 5.33
N GLY A 300 -5.78 -18.73 4.62
CA GLY A 300 -6.01 -17.42 5.23
C GLY A 300 -7.38 -17.30 5.91
N GLY A 301 -7.56 -16.24 6.70
CA GLY A 301 -8.75 -16.03 7.53
C GLY A 301 -10.03 -15.62 6.79
N LEU A 302 -10.10 -15.78 5.48
CA LEU A 302 -11.27 -15.46 4.66
C LEU A 302 -11.73 -16.69 3.86
N ALA A 303 -13.04 -16.92 3.89
CA ALA A 303 -13.71 -18.03 3.23
C ALA A 303 -15.10 -17.62 2.76
N ALA A 304 -15.68 -18.39 1.85
CA ALA A 304 -17.02 -18.12 1.32
C ALA A 304 -17.73 -19.42 0.95
N HIS A 305 -19.05 -19.47 1.17
CA HIS A 305 -19.85 -20.66 0.83
C HIS A 305 -21.23 -20.29 0.29
N VAL A 306 -21.81 -21.16 -0.52
CA VAL A 306 -23.19 -21.05 -1.00
C VAL A 306 -24.01 -22.25 -0.54
N PHE A 307 -24.90 -22.00 0.42
CA PHE A 307 -25.86 -22.99 0.91
C PHE A 307 -27.03 -23.10 -0.06
N ARG A 308 -27.08 -24.19 -0.83
CA ARG A 308 -28.09 -24.38 -1.88
C ARG A 308 -29.38 -25.07 -1.42
N THR A 309 -29.37 -25.61 -0.21
CA THR A 309 -30.52 -26.33 0.35
C THR A 309 -31.03 -25.59 1.60
N PRO A 310 -32.34 -25.52 1.83
CA PRO A 310 -32.88 -25.00 3.08
C PRO A 310 -32.45 -25.87 4.27
N GLY A 311 -32.12 -25.23 5.38
CA GLY A 311 -31.61 -25.94 6.55
C GLY A 311 -30.98 -25.02 7.59
N SER A 312 -30.48 -25.62 8.66
CA SER A 312 -29.66 -24.95 9.67
C SER A 312 -28.27 -25.59 9.65
N TYR A 313 -27.26 -24.75 9.46
CA TYR A 313 -25.88 -25.17 9.25
C TYR A 313 -25.00 -24.57 10.34
N THR A 314 -24.18 -25.38 10.99
CA THR A 314 -23.17 -24.91 11.95
C THR A 314 -21.83 -24.82 11.23
N VAL A 315 -21.41 -23.60 10.95
CA VAL A 315 -20.10 -23.30 10.37
C VAL A 315 -19.09 -23.19 11.51
N THR A 316 -17.95 -23.85 11.37
CA THR A 316 -16.85 -23.79 12.33
C THR A 316 -15.57 -23.35 11.63
N VAL A 317 -14.77 -22.53 12.31
CA VAL A 317 -13.38 -22.26 11.93
C VAL A 317 -12.47 -22.75 13.05
N THR A 318 -11.49 -23.57 12.71
CA THR A 318 -10.39 -23.90 13.61
C THR A 318 -9.19 -23.04 13.22
N SER A 319 -8.77 -22.17 14.12
CA SER A 319 -7.64 -21.28 13.93
C SER A 319 -6.44 -21.88 14.64
N THR A 320 -5.33 -22.01 13.92
CA THR A 320 -4.08 -22.61 14.40
C THR A 320 -2.94 -21.62 14.21
N ASP A 321 -2.17 -21.40 15.25
CA ASP A 321 -1.04 -20.48 15.21
C ASP A 321 0.27 -21.16 14.74
N GLY A 322 1.35 -20.38 14.66
CA GLY A 322 2.65 -20.84 14.15
C GLY A 322 3.33 -21.93 14.97
N VAL A 323 2.83 -22.24 16.18
CA VAL A 323 3.36 -23.28 17.08
C VAL A 323 2.35 -24.41 17.33
N ALA A 324 1.36 -24.51 16.45
CA ALA A 324 0.32 -25.55 16.45
C ALA A 324 -0.67 -25.49 17.63
N GLU A 325 -0.73 -24.38 18.37
CA GLU A 325 -1.85 -24.13 19.29
C GLU A 325 -3.09 -23.80 18.46
N SER A 326 -4.24 -24.35 18.83
CA SER A 326 -5.46 -24.18 18.05
C SER A 326 -6.71 -24.07 18.91
N ALA A 327 -7.70 -23.37 18.37
CA ALA A 327 -9.01 -23.25 18.98
C ALA A 327 -10.08 -23.05 17.89
N THR A 328 -11.34 -23.37 18.23
CA THR A 328 -12.46 -23.33 17.29
C THR A 328 -13.49 -22.27 17.68
N ALA A 329 -13.99 -21.54 16.69
CA ALA A 329 -15.19 -20.72 16.79
C ALA A 329 -16.27 -21.26 15.85
N SER A 330 -17.54 -20.95 16.14
CA SER A 330 -18.67 -21.40 15.33
C SER A 330 -19.74 -20.33 15.17
N VAL A 331 -20.44 -20.35 14.04
CA VAL A 331 -21.63 -19.54 13.76
C VAL A 331 -22.70 -20.40 13.10
N THR A 332 -23.97 -20.17 13.45
CA THR A 332 -25.10 -20.88 12.83
C THR A 332 -25.70 -20.05 11.69
N ILE A 333 -25.86 -20.68 10.53
CA ILE A 333 -26.51 -20.11 9.34
C ILE A 333 -27.85 -20.80 9.13
N THR A 334 -28.94 -20.02 9.07
CA THR A 334 -30.29 -20.53 8.82
C THR A 334 -30.74 -20.17 7.40
N VAL A 335 -30.93 -21.18 6.56
CA VAL A 335 -31.32 -21.03 5.17
C VAL A 335 -32.79 -21.39 4.99
N GLY A 336 -33.58 -20.40 4.60
CA GLY A 336 -35.01 -20.53 4.34
C GLY A 336 -35.31 -21.16 2.98
N ASP A 337 -36.50 -21.74 2.88
CA ASP A 337 -37.03 -22.32 1.64
C ASP A 337 -37.61 -21.23 0.71
N PRO A 338 -37.00 -21.00 -0.47
CA PRO A 338 -37.47 -20.00 -1.41
C PRO A 338 -38.84 -20.35 -2.02
N THR A 339 -39.36 -21.58 -1.84
CA THR A 339 -40.64 -22.02 -2.43
C THR A 339 -41.87 -21.31 -1.89
N SER A 340 -41.72 -20.60 -0.77
CA SER A 340 -42.74 -19.71 -0.22
C SER A 340 -42.93 -18.42 -1.04
N LEU A 341 -41.96 -18.06 -1.89
CA LEU A 341 -42.01 -16.85 -2.70
C LEU A 341 -42.88 -17.04 -3.95
N PRO A 342 -43.63 -16.00 -4.39
CA PRO A 342 -44.23 -15.97 -5.72
C PRO A 342 -43.22 -16.40 -6.79
N THR A 343 -43.64 -17.35 -7.63
CA THR A 343 -42.75 -18.02 -8.58
C THR A 343 -43.38 -18.01 -9.96
N PHE A 344 -42.62 -17.56 -10.95
CA PHE A 344 -43.05 -17.49 -12.34
C PHE A 344 -42.14 -18.35 -13.21
N ALA A 345 -42.74 -19.24 -14.00
CA ALA A 345 -42.06 -19.96 -15.07
C ALA A 345 -42.36 -19.25 -16.39
N ILE A 346 -41.32 -18.84 -17.11
CA ILE A 346 -41.41 -18.01 -18.31
C ILE A 346 -40.95 -18.83 -19.51
N SER A 347 -41.75 -18.82 -20.57
CA SER A 347 -41.48 -19.54 -21.81
C SER A 347 -41.82 -18.67 -23.01
N ARG A 348 -40.96 -18.64 -24.03
CA ARG A 348 -41.29 -18.02 -25.33
C ARG A 348 -42.29 -18.85 -26.10
N THR A 349 -42.22 -20.16 -25.94
CA THR A 349 -42.97 -21.15 -26.73
C THR A 349 -44.23 -21.65 -26.03
N GLY A 350 -44.36 -21.40 -24.73
CA GLY A 350 -45.44 -21.94 -23.90
C GLY A 350 -45.20 -23.39 -23.45
N ASP A 351 -44.02 -23.95 -23.70
CA ASP A 351 -43.59 -25.18 -23.06
C ASP A 351 -43.11 -24.88 -21.64
N PHE A 352 -43.68 -25.58 -20.65
CA PHE A 352 -43.35 -25.47 -19.22
C PHE A 352 -42.86 -26.80 -18.65
N THR A 353 -42.44 -27.74 -19.49
CA THR A 353 -41.90 -29.02 -19.06
C THR A 353 -40.67 -28.80 -18.17
N GLY A 354 -40.72 -29.36 -16.96
CA GLY A 354 -39.66 -29.19 -15.96
C GLY A 354 -39.69 -27.85 -15.21
N ALA A 355 -40.76 -27.05 -15.33
CA ALA A 355 -40.95 -25.85 -14.53
C ALA A 355 -41.10 -26.21 -13.03
N PRO A 356 -40.69 -25.30 -12.11
CA PRO A 356 -40.86 -25.52 -10.67
C PRO A 356 -42.33 -25.76 -10.31
N ALA A 357 -42.57 -26.70 -9.40
CA ALA A 357 -43.92 -26.99 -8.91
C ALA A 357 -44.58 -25.74 -8.30
N GLY A 358 -45.84 -25.50 -8.65
CA GLY A 358 -46.60 -24.34 -8.17
C GLY A 358 -46.24 -23.00 -8.85
N ALA A 359 -45.34 -22.99 -9.83
CA ALA A 359 -45.03 -21.78 -10.57
C ALA A 359 -46.21 -21.31 -11.44
N THR A 360 -46.43 -19.99 -11.49
CA THR A 360 -47.34 -19.38 -12.44
C THR A 360 -46.69 -19.38 -13.82
N HIS A 361 -47.36 -19.97 -14.81
CA HIS A 361 -46.86 -20.07 -16.17
C HIS A 361 -47.13 -18.81 -16.97
N LEU A 362 -46.09 -18.24 -17.58
CA LEU A 362 -46.15 -17.03 -18.40
C LEU A 362 -45.54 -17.27 -19.78
N THR A 363 -46.37 -17.22 -20.83
CA THR A 363 -45.88 -17.20 -22.20
C THR A 363 -45.55 -15.77 -22.62
N ARG A 364 -44.28 -15.46 -22.88
CA ARG A 364 -43.80 -14.09 -23.16
C ARG A 364 -42.73 -14.09 -24.24
N THR A 365 -42.75 -13.07 -25.10
CA THR A 365 -41.68 -12.80 -26.08
C THR A 365 -40.69 -11.73 -25.62
N THR A 366 -40.96 -11.10 -24.47
CA THR A 366 -40.13 -10.05 -23.84
C THR A 366 -39.86 -10.40 -22.37
N VAL A 367 -38.75 -9.89 -21.83
CA VAL A 367 -38.42 -10.03 -20.40
C VAL A 367 -39.48 -9.28 -19.58
N PRO A 368 -40.11 -9.91 -18.57
CA PRO A 368 -41.11 -9.25 -17.74
C PRO A 368 -40.48 -8.23 -16.79
N ALA A 369 -41.30 -7.34 -16.24
CA ALA A 369 -40.89 -6.51 -15.11
C ALA A 369 -40.69 -7.39 -13.86
N PHE A 370 -39.61 -7.12 -13.14
CA PHE A 370 -39.29 -7.79 -11.89
C PHE A 370 -39.99 -7.13 -10.69
N ALA A 371 -40.22 -7.91 -9.64
CA ALA A 371 -40.78 -7.47 -8.38
C ALA A 371 -39.96 -8.06 -7.22
N SER A 372 -39.89 -7.34 -6.10
CA SER A 372 -39.22 -7.81 -4.89
C SER A 372 -39.84 -9.10 -4.36
N ASN A 373 -39.07 -9.89 -3.62
CA ASN A 373 -39.51 -11.14 -3.00
C ASN A 373 -40.14 -12.13 -4.00
N THR A 374 -39.57 -12.23 -5.20
CA THR A 374 -40.17 -13.00 -6.29
C THR A 374 -39.11 -13.81 -7.04
N ARG A 375 -39.52 -14.97 -7.56
CA ARG A 375 -38.68 -15.87 -8.34
C ARG A 375 -39.14 -15.97 -9.79
N TYR A 376 -38.20 -15.93 -10.70
CA TYR A 376 -38.42 -15.96 -12.14
C TYR A 376 -37.52 -17.03 -12.77
N PHE A 377 -38.14 -18.03 -13.36
CA PHE A 377 -37.45 -19.15 -14.01
C PHE A 377 -37.67 -19.04 -15.52
N PHE A 378 -36.59 -18.93 -16.29
CA PHE A 378 -36.63 -18.89 -17.75
C PHE A 378 -36.34 -20.27 -18.34
N ARG A 379 -37.04 -20.65 -19.41
CA ARG A 379 -36.84 -21.96 -20.01
C ARG A 379 -35.47 -22.07 -20.66
N ARG A 380 -34.77 -23.18 -20.37
CA ARG A 380 -33.52 -23.56 -21.06
C ARG A 380 -33.74 -23.81 -22.55
N GLY A 381 -32.72 -23.51 -23.35
CA GLY A 381 -32.73 -23.60 -24.81
C GLY A 381 -33.43 -22.45 -25.54
N GLU A 382 -33.90 -21.42 -24.82
CA GLU A 382 -34.56 -20.26 -25.43
C GLU A 382 -33.62 -19.05 -25.53
N ASP A 383 -33.67 -18.39 -26.69
CA ASP A 383 -32.90 -17.17 -26.96
C ASP A 383 -33.76 -15.92 -26.65
N TRP A 384 -33.27 -15.12 -25.70
CA TRP A 384 -33.84 -13.85 -25.26
C TRP A 384 -32.94 -12.67 -25.66
N SER A 385 -31.96 -12.86 -26.54
CA SER A 385 -30.97 -11.83 -26.89
C SER A 385 -31.52 -10.62 -27.65
N GLY A 386 -32.81 -10.57 -27.96
CA GLY A 386 -33.48 -9.35 -28.37
C GLY A 386 -33.75 -8.37 -27.22
N ALA A 387 -33.48 -8.77 -25.97
CA ALA A 387 -33.70 -7.97 -24.77
C ALA A 387 -32.59 -8.18 -23.73
N SER A 388 -32.50 -7.23 -22.81
CA SER A 388 -31.62 -7.30 -21.64
C SER A 388 -32.41 -7.70 -20.40
N LEU A 389 -31.76 -8.43 -19.50
CA LEU A 389 -32.29 -8.74 -18.17
C LEU A 389 -31.78 -7.68 -17.20
N GLY A 390 -32.63 -6.72 -16.85
CA GLY A 390 -32.28 -5.64 -15.93
C GLY A 390 -33.10 -5.71 -14.65
N ILE A 391 -32.43 -5.90 -13.51
CA ILE A 391 -33.04 -5.79 -12.17
C ILE A 391 -32.68 -4.40 -11.64
N GLN A 392 -33.67 -3.51 -11.61
CA GLN A 392 -33.49 -2.10 -11.28
C GLN A 392 -33.60 -1.84 -9.77
N ASP A 393 -33.09 -0.70 -9.32
CA ASP A 393 -33.36 -0.16 -7.99
C ASP A 393 -34.87 0.13 -7.83
N PRO A 394 -35.48 -0.04 -6.65
CA PRO A 394 -34.95 -0.53 -5.37
C PRO A 394 -35.28 -2.01 -5.08
N LEU A 395 -35.27 -2.88 -6.10
CA LEU A 395 -35.78 -4.25 -5.94
C LEU A 395 -34.96 -5.08 -4.94
N THR A 396 -35.63 -5.89 -4.13
CA THR A 396 -34.98 -6.71 -3.09
C THR A 396 -35.41 -8.17 -3.13
N ASN A 397 -34.51 -9.10 -2.83
CA ASN A 397 -34.79 -10.53 -2.78
C ASN A 397 -35.43 -11.06 -4.09
N VAL A 398 -34.79 -10.78 -5.21
CA VAL A 398 -35.21 -11.24 -6.55
C VAL A 398 -34.36 -12.44 -6.95
N HIS A 399 -35.00 -13.52 -7.37
CA HIS A 399 -34.33 -14.74 -7.81
C HIS A 399 -34.61 -14.93 -9.29
N VAL A 400 -33.57 -14.99 -10.10
CA VAL A 400 -33.62 -15.36 -11.50
C VAL A 400 -32.87 -16.67 -11.67
N ASP A 401 -33.51 -17.63 -12.31
CA ASP A 401 -32.91 -18.94 -12.60
C ASP A 401 -33.46 -19.50 -13.93
N ALA A 402 -33.05 -20.72 -14.29
CA ALA A 402 -33.51 -21.42 -15.46
C ALA A 402 -34.16 -22.76 -15.11
N TYR A 403 -35.10 -23.22 -15.94
CA TYR A 403 -35.77 -24.52 -15.78
C TYR A 403 -35.78 -25.34 -17.06
N GLY A 404 -36.11 -26.63 -16.95
CA GLY A 404 -36.14 -27.55 -18.08
C GLY A 404 -34.76 -28.09 -18.43
N VAL A 405 -34.56 -28.42 -19.70
CA VAL A 405 -33.33 -29.05 -20.22
C VAL A 405 -32.73 -28.25 -21.37
N GLY A 406 -31.44 -28.46 -21.63
CA GLY A 406 -30.70 -27.76 -22.68
C GLY A 406 -29.84 -26.61 -22.16
N GLU A 407 -29.34 -25.81 -23.09
CA GLU A 407 -28.46 -24.67 -22.79
C GLU A 407 -29.15 -23.63 -21.91
N ALA A 408 -28.36 -22.88 -21.14
CA ALA A 408 -28.87 -21.75 -20.37
C ALA A 408 -29.57 -20.73 -21.29
N PRO A 409 -30.69 -20.11 -20.86
CA PRO A 409 -31.31 -19.02 -21.61
C PRO A 409 -30.33 -17.88 -21.82
N ILE A 410 -30.31 -17.33 -23.04
CA ILE A 410 -29.33 -16.33 -23.47
C ILE A 410 -29.97 -14.95 -23.51
N PHE A 411 -29.37 -13.95 -22.87
CA PHE A 411 -29.79 -12.55 -22.89
C PHE A 411 -28.75 -11.67 -23.59
N ASN A 412 -29.17 -10.50 -24.06
CA ASN A 412 -28.24 -9.55 -24.67
C ASN A 412 -27.24 -9.04 -23.63
N SER A 413 -27.75 -8.53 -22.51
CA SER A 413 -26.96 -8.17 -21.33
C SER A 413 -27.74 -8.51 -20.06
N VAL A 414 -27.03 -8.62 -18.95
CA VAL A 414 -27.62 -8.80 -17.62
C VAL A 414 -27.10 -7.68 -16.73
N SER A 415 -27.99 -6.94 -16.07
CA SER A 415 -27.63 -5.83 -15.20
C SER A 415 -28.37 -5.79 -13.88
N VAL A 416 -27.68 -5.34 -12.82
CA VAL A 416 -28.24 -5.12 -11.48
C VAL A 416 -27.96 -3.68 -11.02
N GLY A 417 -29.02 -2.96 -10.64
CA GLY A 417 -28.99 -1.54 -10.30
C GLY A 417 -29.01 -0.60 -11.51
N THR A 418 -28.94 0.70 -11.26
CA THR A 418 -28.82 1.76 -12.28
C THR A 418 -27.58 2.63 -12.08
N ASP A 419 -27.03 3.15 -13.17
CA ASP A 419 -25.94 4.15 -13.18
C ASP A 419 -26.44 5.55 -12.80
N ALA A 420 -27.75 5.77 -12.79
CA ALA A 420 -28.41 7.03 -12.47
C ALA A 420 -29.49 6.83 -11.38
N PRO A 421 -29.09 6.50 -10.14
CA PRO A 421 -30.05 6.27 -9.07
C PRO A 421 -30.78 7.56 -8.70
N ASP A 422 -32.11 7.47 -8.58
CA ASP A 422 -32.97 8.54 -8.10
C ASP A 422 -33.22 8.46 -6.58
N SER A 423 -32.74 7.39 -5.94
CA SER A 423 -32.86 7.15 -4.50
C SER A 423 -31.69 6.34 -3.95
N ALA A 424 -31.47 6.43 -2.64
CA ALA A 424 -30.47 5.63 -1.91
C ALA A 424 -30.90 4.18 -1.64
N SER A 425 -32.02 3.74 -2.23
CA SER A 425 -32.55 2.39 -2.06
C SER A 425 -32.06 1.52 -3.21
N PHE A 426 -30.86 0.98 -3.09
CA PHE A 426 -30.29 0.15 -4.16
C PHE A 426 -30.86 -1.26 -4.15
N ALA A 427 -30.78 -1.93 -5.31
CA ALA A 427 -31.17 -3.31 -5.46
C ALA A 427 -30.36 -4.20 -4.49
N ASN A 428 -31.04 -5.06 -3.72
CA ASN A 428 -30.41 -5.81 -2.64
C ASN A 428 -30.81 -7.29 -2.60
N ASP A 429 -29.88 -8.19 -2.26
CA ASP A 429 -30.13 -9.64 -2.17
C ASP A 429 -30.64 -10.22 -3.51
N ILE A 430 -29.87 -9.98 -4.57
CA ILE A 430 -30.22 -10.39 -5.93
C ILE A 430 -29.48 -11.68 -6.28
N ARG A 431 -30.22 -12.68 -6.78
CA ARG A 431 -29.67 -13.96 -7.21
C ARG A 431 -29.95 -14.17 -8.69
N ILE A 432 -28.92 -14.39 -9.48
CA ILE A 432 -29.02 -14.68 -10.90
C ILE A 432 -28.27 -15.97 -11.16
N SER A 433 -28.99 -17.01 -11.57
CA SER A 433 -28.44 -18.35 -11.70
C SER A 433 -28.69 -18.91 -13.10
N ASN A 434 -27.74 -19.71 -13.60
CA ASN A 434 -27.93 -20.52 -14.80
C ASN A 434 -28.38 -19.75 -16.06
N VAL A 435 -27.96 -18.50 -16.23
CA VAL A 435 -28.23 -17.70 -17.44
C VAL A 435 -26.95 -17.41 -18.20
N THR A 436 -27.07 -17.13 -19.50
CA THR A 436 -25.97 -16.66 -20.33
C THR A 436 -26.19 -15.22 -20.74
N SER A 437 -25.14 -14.39 -20.64
CA SER A 437 -25.13 -13.02 -21.15
C SER A 437 -24.17 -12.87 -22.33
N ARG A 438 -24.66 -12.36 -23.47
CA ARG A 438 -23.82 -12.08 -24.65
C ARG A 438 -22.85 -10.94 -24.42
N ALA A 439 -23.33 -9.80 -23.93
CA ALA A 439 -22.52 -8.60 -23.69
C ALA A 439 -21.93 -8.54 -22.26
N GLY A 440 -22.02 -9.64 -21.51
CA GLY A 440 -21.51 -9.75 -20.14
C GLY A 440 -22.45 -9.20 -19.07
N PHE A 441 -21.96 -9.15 -17.84
CA PHE A 441 -22.70 -8.70 -16.67
C PHE A 441 -22.34 -7.25 -16.35
N ARG A 442 -23.31 -6.45 -15.92
CA ARG A 442 -23.09 -5.10 -15.37
C ARG A 442 -23.70 -4.95 -13.98
N GLN A 443 -22.99 -4.33 -13.06
CA GLN A 443 -23.53 -3.99 -11.75
C GLN A 443 -23.12 -2.57 -11.39
N SER A 444 -24.11 -1.72 -11.13
CA SER A 444 -23.89 -0.30 -10.88
C SER A 444 -23.81 -0.01 -9.39
N ASN A 445 -24.90 -0.21 -8.63
CA ASN A 445 -24.98 0.20 -7.21
C ASN A 445 -25.66 -0.82 -6.26
N GLY A 446 -25.96 -2.05 -6.69
CA GLY A 446 -26.69 -3.03 -5.87
C GLY A 446 -25.87 -3.68 -4.75
N SER A 447 -26.47 -3.97 -3.59
CA SER A 447 -25.85 -4.65 -2.45
C SER A 447 -26.19 -6.15 -2.41
N ARG A 448 -25.18 -7.01 -2.24
CA ARG A 448 -25.35 -8.48 -2.15
C ARG A 448 -25.95 -9.11 -3.40
N VAL A 449 -25.07 -9.42 -4.34
CA VAL A 449 -25.43 -10.06 -5.61
C VAL A 449 -24.74 -11.41 -5.73
N LEU A 450 -25.50 -12.45 -6.06
CA LEU A 450 -24.99 -13.79 -6.36
C LEU A 450 -25.23 -14.12 -7.83
N PHE A 451 -24.14 -14.39 -8.55
CA PHE A 451 -24.15 -15.06 -9.84
C PHE A 451 -23.74 -16.54 -9.63
N ASP A 452 -24.65 -17.49 -9.86
CA ASP A 452 -24.41 -18.93 -9.65
C ASP A 452 -24.60 -19.74 -10.94
N GLY A 453 -23.54 -20.38 -11.44
CA GLY A 453 -23.59 -21.18 -12.68
C GLY A 453 -23.87 -20.35 -13.95
N CYS A 454 -23.55 -19.05 -13.93
CA CYS A 454 -23.81 -18.13 -15.02
C CYS A 454 -22.69 -18.18 -16.08
N ALA A 455 -23.00 -17.77 -17.31
CA ALA A 455 -22.02 -17.64 -18.38
C ALA A 455 -21.97 -16.21 -18.95
N ALA A 456 -20.76 -15.70 -19.18
CA ALA A 456 -20.52 -14.42 -19.86
C ALA A 456 -19.72 -14.66 -21.14
N LEU A 457 -20.21 -14.16 -22.27
CA LEU A 457 -19.47 -14.15 -23.53
C LEU A 457 -18.75 -12.82 -23.76
N GLY A 458 -19.23 -11.73 -23.18
CA GLY A 458 -18.61 -10.40 -23.24
C GLY A 458 -18.02 -9.98 -21.90
N THR A 459 -17.41 -8.79 -21.88
CA THR A 459 -16.78 -8.18 -20.69
C THR A 459 -17.77 -8.01 -19.54
N MET A 460 -17.33 -8.37 -18.33
CA MET A 460 -18.04 -8.03 -17.11
C MET A 460 -17.48 -6.73 -16.55
N SER A 461 -18.36 -5.74 -16.42
CA SER A 461 -18.05 -4.46 -15.83
C SER A 461 -18.82 -4.35 -14.53
N MET A 462 -18.16 -4.71 -13.43
CA MET A 462 -18.72 -4.62 -12.09
C MET A 462 -18.23 -3.33 -11.44
N SER A 463 -19.14 -2.66 -10.73
CA SER A 463 -18.88 -1.56 -9.80
C SER A 463 -17.95 -0.46 -10.33
N GLY A 464 -18.54 0.51 -11.04
CA GLY A 464 -17.96 1.85 -11.22
C GLY A 464 -16.53 1.89 -11.77
N ALA A 465 -16.16 0.91 -12.59
CA ALA A 465 -14.91 0.84 -13.33
C ALA A 465 -14.56 2.19 -14.00
N GLY A 466 -13.75 3.01 -13.33
CA GLY A 466 -13.18 4.26 -13.86
C GLY A 466 -14.12 5.46 -14.06
N TYR A 467 -15.44 5.31 -13.86
CA TYR A 467 -16.40 6.40 -14.05
C TYR A 467 -17.26 6.56 -12.80
N SER A 468 -16.91 7.59 -12.02
CA SER A 468 -17.74 8.27 -11.02
C SER A 468 -18.99 7.52 -10.54
N PRO A 469 -19.02 6.97 -9.30
CA PRO A 469 -20.27 6.84 -8.54
C PRO A 469 -20.73 8.23 -8.05
N VAL A 470 -20.58 9.22 -8.91
CA VAL A 470 -21.14 10.55 -8.73
C VAL A 470 -22.38 10.49 -9.56
N ASP A 471 -23.53 10.81 -8.97
CA ASP A 471 -24.73 11.02 -9.75
C ASP A 471 -24.40 12.12 -10.77
N PRO A 472 -24.27 11.82 -12.08
CA PRO A 472 -23.98 12.87 -13.04
C PRO A 472 -25.14 13.88 -13.10
N PHE A 473 -26.28 13.54 -12.50
CA PHE A 473 -27.49 14.35 -12.40
C PHE A 473 -27.71 14.95 -11.01
N GLY A 474 -26.95 14.55 -9.98
CA GLY A 474 -27.01 15.13 -8.62
C GLY A 474 -28.30 14.87 -7.81
N ASN A 475 -29.06 13.82 -8.09
CA ASN A 475 -30.31 13.45 -7.44
C ASN A 475 -30.14 12.87 -6.03
N ILE A 476 -29.03 12.17 -5.74
CA ILE A 476 -28.74 11.68 -4.38
C ILE A 476 -27.39 12.22 -3.85
N PRO A 477 -27.28 12.50 -2.54
CA PRO A 477 -26.03 12.96 -1.97
C PRO A 477 -24.96 11.89 -2.11
N GLN A 478 -23.72 12.29 -2.36
CA GLN A 478 -22.59 11.37 -2.55
C GLN A 478 -22.46 10.38 -1.38
N SER A 479 -22.69 10.83 -0.14
CA SER A 479 -22.68 10.00 1.08
C SER A 479 -23.74 8.89 1.13
N ALA A 480 -24.73 8.92 0.24
CA ALA A 480 -25.76 7.90 0.13
C ALA A 480 -25.41 6.80 -0.89
N TYR A 481 -24.31 6.93 -1.64
CA TYR A 481 -23.81 5.86 -2.50
C TYR A 481 -23.31 4.70 -1.65
N GLN A 482 -23.90 3.53 -1.87
CA GLN A 482 -23.42 2.27 -1.32
C GLN A 482 -22.77 1.51 -2.47
N ASN A 483 -21.51 1.14 -2.31
CA ASN A 483 -20.91 0.16 -3.20
C ASN A 483 -21.54 -1.20 -2.95
N ALA A 484 -21.37 -2.10 -3.92
CA ALA A 484 -21.77 -3.48 -3.75
C ALA A 484 -21.07 -4.09 -2.53
N GLU A 485 -21.83 -4.32 -1.45
CA GLU A 485 -21.29 -4.83 -0.19
C GLU A 485 -20.71 -6.25 -0.30
N GLU A 486 -21.27 -7.03 -1.22
CA GLU A 486 -20.93 -8.43 -1.47
C GLU A 486 -21.30 -8.79 -2.91
N ILE A 487 -20.36 -9.35 -3.65
CA ILE A 487 -20.60 -9.87 -5.01
C ILE A 487 -19.99 -11.26 -5.07
N PHE A 488 -20.79 -12.25 -5.45
CA PHE A 488 -20.35 -13.63 -5.58
C PHE A 488 -20.48 -14.10 -7.01
N PHE A 489 -19.41 -14.68 -7.53
CA PHE A 489 -19.41 -15.48 -8.75
C PHE A 489 -19.05 -16.91 -8.39
N VAL A 490 -19.99 -17.83 -8.56
CA VAL A 490 -19.84 -19.22 -8.14
C VAL A 490 -20.15 -20.13 -9.31
N GLY A 491 -19.21 -20.99 -9.70
CA GLY A 491 -19.41 -21.90 -10.83
C GLY A 491 -19.58 -21.19 -12.18
N CYS A 492 -19.16 -19.94 -12.30
CA CYS A 492 -19.40 -19.14 -13.50
C CYS A 492 -18.37 -19.42 -14.60
N ARG A 493 -18.79 -19.30 -15.86
CA ARG A 493 -17.92 -19.44 -17.04
C ARG A 493 -17.87 -18.15 -17.85
N MET A 494 -16.75 -17.45 -17.80
CA MET A 494 -16.58 -16.12 -18.38
C MET A 494 -15.56 -16.20 -19.52
N GLN A 495 -16.01 -16.41 -20.75
CA GLN A 495 -15.11 -16.83 -21.84
C GLN A 495 -14.44 -15.69 -22.59
N GLY A 496 -15.13 -14.55 -22.71
CA GLY A 496 -14.73 -13.48 -23.61
C GLY A 496 -15.00 -13.81 -25.07
N ASP A 497 -15.15 -12.76 -25.88
CA ASP A 497 -15.41 -12.88 -27.31
C ASP A 497 -14.13 -12.73 -28.15
N GLY A 498 -12.98 -12.50 -27.51
CA GLY A 498 -11.67 -12.31 -28.15
C GLY A 498 -11.58 -11.03 -29.00
N SER A 499 -12.63 -10.22 -29.06
CA SER A 499 -12.74 -9.02 -29.90
C SER A 499 -12.88 -7.74 -29.08
N SER A 500 -13.24 -7.84 -27.81
CA SER A 500 -13.23 -6.70 -26.88
C SER A 500 -11.80 -6.29 -26.57
N GLY A 501 -11.53 -4.99 -26.74
CA GLY A 501 -10.26 -4.37 -26.39
C GLY A 501 -10.04 -4.22 -24.89
N ASP A 502 -10.90 -4.73 -24.01
CA ASP A 502 -10.88 -4.52 -22.55
C ASP A 502 -10.65 -5.84 -21.78
N TYR A 503 -10.75 -5.84 -20.45
CA TYR A 503 -10.61 -7.04 -19.58
C TYR A 503 -11.86 -7.94 -19.57
N MET A 504 -11.75 -9.20 -19.15
CA MET A 504 -12.93 -10.04 -18.88
C MET A 504 -13.66 -9.64 -17.61
N TYR A 505 -12.89 -9.38 -16.56
CA TYR A 505 -13.39 -8.76 -15.34
C TYR A 505 -12.59 -7.49 -15.09
N TYR A 506 -13.30 -6.39 -14.94
CA TYR A 506 -12.75 -5.14 -14.42
C TYR A 506 -13.72 -4.53 -13.44
N GLY A 507 -13.23 -4.21 -12.23
CA GLY A 507 -14.06 -3.64 -11.17
C GLY A 507 -13.34 -3.52 -9.84
N ASN A 508 -14.09 -3.10 -8.83
CA ASN A 508 -13.69 -3.01 -7.43
C ASN A 508 -14.68 -3.79 -6.55
N GLY A 509 -14.43 -3.89 -5.25
CA GLY A 509 -15.47 -4.43 -4.36
C GLY A 509 -14.99 -4.76 -2.96
N SER A 510 -15.89 -4.58 -1.99
CA SER A 510 -15.76 -5.20 -0.68
C SER A 510 -16.45 -6.57 -0.72
N ARG A 511 -15.81 -7.58 -0.12
CA ARG A 511 -16.29 -8.98 -0.14
C ARG A 511 -16.70 -9.47 -1.53
N LEU A 512 -15.89 -9.11 -2.53
CA LEU A 512 -15.98 -9.71 -3.86
C LEU A 512 -15.38 -11.12 -3.80
N VAL A 513 -16.15 -12.10 -4.27
CA VAL A 513 -15.90 -13.52 -4.13
C VAL A 513 -15.95 -14.21 -5.50
N PHE A 514 -14.93 -14.99 -5.79
CA PHE A 514 -14.89 -15.92 -6.91
C PHE A 514 -14.67 -17.34 -6.39
N LEU A 515 -15.61 -18.24 -6.66
CA LEU A 515 -15.51 -19.66 -6.30
C LEU A 515 -15.78 -20.53 -7.50
N ASP A 516 -14.97 -21.56 -7.72
CA ASP A 516 -15.21 -22.59 -8.75
C ASP A 516 -15.47 -22.01 -10.15
N SER A 517 -14.93 -20.81 -10.42
CA SER A 517 -15.24 -20.04 -11.63
C SER A 517 -14.07 -20.05 -12.60
N SER A 518 -14.40 -20.03 -13.90
CA SER A 518 -13.44 -20.07 -14.98
C SER A 518 -13.49 -18.80 -15.83
N PHE A 519 -12.32 -18.30 -16.19
CA PHE A 519 -12.15 -17.10 -16.97
C PHE A 519 -11.31 -17.43 -18.21
N GLY A 520 -11.82 -17.04 -19.37
CA GLY A 520 -11.13 -16.95 -20.65
C GLY A 520 -10.49 -15.57 -20.81
N GLY A 521 -9.75 -15.37 -21.89
CA GLY A 521 -9.01 -14.12 -22.13
C GLY A 521 -9.73 -13.12 -23.04
N THR A 522 -9.14 -11.94 -23.16
CA THR A 522 -9.48 -10.87 -24.12
C THR A 522 -8.18 -10.25 -24.62
N ALA A 523 -8.27 -9.23 -25.49
CA ALA A 523 -7.12 -8.57 -26.08
C ALA A 523 -6.26 -7.72 -25.11
N GLN A 524 -6.67 -7.45 -23.86
CA GLN A 524 -5.83 -6.70 -22.90
C GLN A 524 -5.41 -7.52 -21.66
N GLY A 525 -6.28 -8.35 -21.09
CA GLY A 525 -6.00 -9.08 -19.86
C GLY A 525 -7.25 -9.80 -19.33
N THR A 526 -7.08 -10.77 -18.44
CA THR A 526 -8.23 -11.60 -18.02
C THR A 526 -8.98 -10.98 -16.84
N VAL A 527 -8.40 -10.99 -15.64
CA VAL A 527 -9.02 -10.42 -14.44
C VAL A 527 -8.18 -9.25 -13.94
N ARG A 528 -8.81 -8.09 -13.78
CA ARG A 528 -8.19 -6.91 -13.18
C ARG A 528 -9.10 -6.35 -12.10
N ILE A 529 -8.57 -6.18 -10.90
CA ILE A 529 -9.33 -5.71 -9.73
C ILE A 529 -8.59 -4.53 -9.10
N VAL A 530 -9.33 -3.45 -8.85
CA VAL A 530 -8.83 -2.23 -8.22
C VAL A 530 -9.52 -2.06 -6.88
N GLY A 531 -8.80 -1.88 -5.78
CA GLY A 531 -9.42 -1.70 -4.47
C GLY A 531 -10.26 -2.91 -4.04
N TRP A 532 -9.61 -4.06 -3.85
CA TRP A 532 -10.28 -5.26 -3.37
C TRP A 532 -10.15 -5.39 -1.84
N GLU A 533 -11.25 -5.20 -1.12
CA GLU A 533 -11.26 -5.37 0.33
C GLU A 533 -11.92 -6.69 0.73
N ARG A 534 -11.28 -7.47 1.61
CA ARG A 534 -11.84 -8.73 2.15
C ARG A 534 -12.21 -9.70 1.03
N GLY A 535 -11.28 -9.84 0.10
CA GLY A 535 -11.47 -10.60 -1.12
C GLY A 535 -11.24 -12.09 -0.97
N VAL A 536 -12.03 -12.89 -1.68
CA VAL A 536 -11.83 -14.35 -1.76
C VAL A 536 -11.84 -14.79 -3.22
N MET A 537 -10.78 -15.45 -3.67
CA MET A 537 -10.77 -16.19 -4.93
C MET A 537 -10.24 -17.59 -4.67
N ARG A 538 -11.08 -18.61 -4.87
CA ARG A 538 -10.70 -20.00 -4.64
C ARG A 538 -11.22 -20.94 -5.69
N HIS A 539 -10.46 -21.99 -5.96
CA HIS A 539 -10.83 -23.04 -6.91
C HIS A 539 -11.13 -22.49 -8.31
N CYS A 540 -10.46 -21.41 -8.70
CA CYS A 540 -10.67 -20.75 -9.97
C CYS A 540 -9.67 -21.22 -11.03
N ARG A 541 -10.06 -21.08 -12.29
CA ARG A 541 -9.18 -21.30 -13.44
C ARG A 541 -9.20 -20.06 -14.32
N ILE A 542 -8.11 -19.32 -14.31
CA ILE A 542 -7.98 -18.06 -15.04
C ILE A 542 -6.99 -18.30 -16.16
N GLU A 543 -7.53 -18.60 -17.34
CA GLU A 543 -6.72 -18.93 -18.49
C GLU A 543 -7.16 -18.26 -19.78
N SER A 544 -6.26 -17.49 -20.40
CA SER A 544 -6.51 -16.95 -21.74
C SER A 544 -6.31 -18.05 -22.80
N PRO A 545 -7.30 -18.29 -23.69
CA PRO A 545 -7.13 -19.14 -24.86
C PRO A 545 -6.62 -18.36 -26.10
N TYR A 546 -6.44 -17.03 -26.00
CA TYR A 546 -6.08 -16.17 -27.14
C TYR A 546 -4.58 -15.89 -27.17
N ALA A 547 -3.99 -15.99 -28.38
CA ALA A 547 -2.56 -15.91 -28.63
C ALA A 547 -1.99 -14.49 -28.59
N ASP A 548 -2.82 -13.46 -28.71
CA ASP A 548 -2.41 -12.07 -28.74
C ASP A 548 -2.91 -11.27 -27.52
N SER A 549 -1.93 -10.62 -26.89
CA SER A 549 -2.03 -9.44 -26.01
C SER A 549 -2.58 -9.52 -24.59
N SER A 550 -2.76 -10.69 -23.95
CA SER A 550 -2.93 -10.70 -22.50
C SER A 550 -1.61 -10.35 -21.77
N VAL A 551 -1.57 -9.20 -21.10
CA VAL A 551 -0.39 -8.80 -20.29
C VAL A 551 -0.33 -9.53 -18.93
N HIS A 552 -1.44 -10.13 -18.48
CA HIS A 552 -1.56 -10.93 -17.25
C HIS A 552 -2.87 -11.73 -17.18
N ALA A 553 -2.87 -12.82 -16.41
CA ALA A 553 -4.06 -13.58 -16.01
C ALA A 553 -4.82 -12.84 -14.89
N LEU A 554 -4.11 -12.35 -13.88
CA LEU A 554 -4.67 -11.58 -12.76
C LEU A 554 -3.81 -10.36 -12.46
N LYS A 555 -4.42 -9.18 -12.32
CA LYS A 555 -3.81 -7.97 -11.76
C LYS A 555 -4.63 -7.46 -10.59
N LEU A 556 -3.97 -7.33 -9.44
CA LEU A 556 -4.45 -6.61 -8.28
C LEU A 556 -3.67 -5.32 -8.14
N HIS A 557 -4.38 -4.21 -7.96
CA HIS A 557 -3.81 -2.89 -7.77
C HIS A 557 -4.79 -2.01 -6.96
N SER A 558 -4.41 -0.79 -6.59
CA SER A 558 -5.17 0.07 -5.66
C SER A 558 -5.51 1.43 -6.27
N GLY A 559 -6.48 2.15 -5.68
CA GLY A 559 -6.62 3.60 -5.92
C GLY A 559 -5.52 4.39 -5.19
N GLY A 560 -5.17 5.60 -5.66
CA GLY A 560 -3.96 6.40 -5.33
C GLY A 560 -3.57 6.69 -3.86
N PRO A 561 -2.69 7.68 -3.59
CA PRO A 561 -1.75 7.66 -2.43
C PRO A 561 -2.30 8.04 -1.04
N ASN A 562 -3.56 7.76 -0.70
CA ASN A 562 -4.19 8.20 0.56
C ASN A 562 -4.51 7.05 1.54
N ALA A 563 -4.75 7.41 2.82
CA ALA A 563 -4.92 6.50 3.96
C ALA A 563 -6.14 5.56 3.89
N TYR A 564 -6.02 4.40 4.55
CA TYR A 564 -6.97 3.28 4.63
C TYR A 564 -8.40 3.69 5.02
N ALA A 565 -9.40 3.29 4.21
CA ALA A 565 -10.81 3.41 4.56
C ALA A 565 -11.62 2.19 4.12
N THR A 566 -12.23 1.48 5.09
CA THR A 566 -13.10 0.30 4.85
C THR A 566 -14.54 0.67 4.50
N ASN A 567 -14.86 1.96 4.60
CA ASN A 567 -16.12 2.56 4.21
C ASN A 567 -15.77 3.64 3.20
N TRP A 568 -16.48 3.72 2.09
CA TRP A 568 -16.50 4.95 1.33
C TRP A 568 -17.28 5.99 2.15
N LEU A 569 -16.62 6.63 3.10
CA LEU A 569 -16.98 7.95 3.57
C LEU A 569 -16.01 8.87 2.85
N ALA A 570 -16.48 9.58 1.82
CA ALA A 570 -15.75 10.73 1.32
C ALA A 570 -15.63 11.72 2.49
N SER A 571 -14.54 11.63 3.27
CA SER A 571 -14.21 12.63 4.26
C SER A 571 -13.92 13.93 3.51
N GLY A 572 -14.73 14.95 3.83
CA GLY A 572 -14.83 16.19 3.08
C GLY A 572 -13.51 16.90 2.82
N GLY A 573 -13.39 17.41 1.60
CA GLY A 573 -12.34 18.32 1.16
C GLY A 573 -12.26 18.39 -0.36
N GLN A 574 -12.91 19.39 -0.97
CA GLN A 574 -12.65 19.74 -2.36
C GLN A 574 -11.25 20.39 -2.45
N ASN A 575 -10.30 19.75 -3.14
CA ASN A 575 -9.17 20.45 -3.72
C ASN A 575 -9.59 20.92 -5.13
N PRO A 576 -9.59 22.23 -5.44
CA PRO A 576 -10.15 22.75 -6.69
C PRO A 576 -9.34 22.47 -7.96
N VAL A 577 -8.32 21.60 -7.96
CA VAL A 577 -7.46 21.35 -9.14
C VAL A 577 -7.37 19.89 -9.59
N THR A 578 -7.81 18.89 -8.81
CA THR A 578 -7.77 17.47 -9.23
C THR A 578 -8.98 16.70 -8.69
N GLN A 579 -9.67 15.94 -9.55
CA GLN A 579 -10.75 15.02 -9.18
C GLN A 579 -10.26 14.02 -8.12
N ASN A 580 -10.58 14.27 -6.86
CA ASN A 580 -10.23 13.39 -5.74
C ASN A 580 -11.09 12.12 -5.78
N TYR A 581 -10.50 11.03 -6.31
CA TYR A 581 -10.96 9.67 -6.03
C TYR A 581 -10.74 9.39 -4.55
N VAL A 582 -11.77 8.94 -3.83
CA VAL A 582 -11.57 8.33 -2.51
C VAL A 582 -10.87 7.01 -2.79
N ASN A 583 -9.60 6.93 -2.44
CA ASN A 583 -8.69 5.86 -2.86
C ASN A 583 -8.94 4.60 -2.03
N TRP A 584 -9.41 3.54 -2.69
CA TRP A 584 -9.64 2.23 -2.09
C TRP A 584 -8.35 1.43 -2.06
N THR A 585 -7.93 1.01 -0.86
CA THR A 585 -6.85 0.05 -0.63
C THR A 585 -7.28 -1.33 -1.06
N THR A 586 -6.42 -2.05 -1.78
CA THR A 586 -6.56 -3.51 -1.90
C THR A 586 -5.95 -4.14 -0.65
N SER A 587 -6.81 -4.68 0.22
CA SER A 587 -6.43 -5.17 1.55
C SER A 587 -7.23 -6.39 1.99
N LYS A 588 -6.58 -7.30 2.73
CA LYS A 588 -7.17 -8.55 3.25
C LYS A 588 -7.74 -9.39 2.11
N VAL A 589 -6.88 -9.91 1.25
CA VAL A 589 -7.30 -10.74 0.11
C VAL A 589 -6.72 -12.14 0.26
N VAL A 590 -7.54 -13.17 0.06
CA VAL A 590 -7.10 -14.57 0.02
C VAL A 590 -7.38 -15.14 -1.37
N ILE A 591 -6.30 -15.49 -2.07
CA ILE A 591 -6.32 -16.18 -3.35
C ILE A 591 -5.71 -17.56 -3.16
N ALA A 592 -6.51 -18.61 -3.29
CA ALA A 592 -6.05 -19.95 -3.03
C ALA A 592 -6.53 -21.01 -4.02
N ASP A 593 -5.78 -22.10 -4.11
CA ASP A 593 -6.19 -23.33 -4.79
C ASP A 593 -6.68 -23.08 -6.23
N SER A 594 -6.07 -22.10 -6.92
CA SER A 594 -6.48 -21.62 -8.24
C SER A 594 -5.35 -21.78 -9.26
N THR A 595 -5.71 -21.83 -10.54
CA THR A 595 -4.76 -21.93 -11.65
C THR A 595 -4.75 -20.64 -12.47
N PHE A 596 -3.56 -20.11 -12.75
CA PHE A 596 -3.34 -18.90 -13.53
C PHE A 596 -2.42 -19.21 -14.72
N GLY A 597 -2.76 -18.78 -15.94
CA GLY A 597 -1.87 -18.94 -17.11
C GLY A 597 -2.59 -19.49 -18.35
N GLY A 598 -1.95 -20.14 -19.32
CA GLY A 598 -2.69 -20.68 -20.49
C GLY A 598 -1.96 -20.66 -21.84
N ARG A 599 -2.60 -21.26 -22.87
CA ARG A 599 -1.94 -21.88 -24.05
C ARG A 599 -1.44 -20.90 -25.13
N GLU A 600 -0.13 -21.02 -25.38
CA GLU A 600 0.66 -20.84 -26.62
C GLU A 600 0.34 -19.66 -27.56
N GLY A 601 1.25 -18.68 -27.59
CA GLY A 601 1.36 -17.73 -28.70
C GLY A 601 1.80 -16.31 -28.35
N GLY A 602 2.05 -15.99 -27.07
CA GLY A 602 2.36 -14.62 -26.65
C GLY A 602 3.50 -13.99 -27.45
N THR A 603 3.18 -12.90 -28.17
CA THR A 603 4.17 -11.93 -28.64
C THR A 603 5.07 -11.52 -27.48
N ALA A 604 6.39 -11.45 -27.74
CA ALA A 604 7.37 -10.93 -26.79
C ALA A 604 6.92 -9.58 -26.23
N GLY A 605 6.74 -9.47 -24.90
CA GLY A 605 6.37 -8.21 -24.24
C GLY A 605 5.40 -8.29 -23.05
N ALA A 606 4.79 -9.45 -22.76
CA ALA A 606 4.02 -9.62 -21.51
C ALA A 606 4.97 -9.85 -20.32
N SER A 607 4.77 -9.11 -19.24
CA SER A 607 5.78 -9.06 -18.16
C SER A 607 5.49 -10.02 -16.98
N TRP A 608 4.26 -10.50 -16.76
CA TRP A 608 3.96 -11.41 -15.64
C TRP A 608 2.66 -12.24 -15.82
N THR A 609 2.54 -13.41 -15.17
CA THR A 609 1.29 -14.20 -15.16
C THR A 609 0.27 -13.63 -14.18
N VAL A 610 0.69 -13.36 -12.95
CA VAL A 610 -0.09 -12.65 -11.92
C VAL A 610 0.69 -11.43 -11.50
N ALA A 611 0.01 -10.32 -11.24
CA ALA A 611 0.59 -9.15 -10.60
C ALA A 611 -0.23 -8.73 -9.39
N VAL A 612 0.46 -8.66 -8.25
CA VAL A 612 0.04 -7.95 -7.06
C VAL A 612 1.05 -6.83 -6.88
N SER A 613 0.82 -5.73 -7.57
CA SER A 613 1.76 -4.62 -7.63
C SER A 613 1.07 -3.34 -8.11
N PRO A 614 1.62 -2.16 -7.81
CA PRO A 614 1.14 -0.89 -8.36
C PRO A 614 1.03 -0.92 -9.89
N GLN A 615 0.19 -0.05 -10.46
CA GLN A 615 -0.05 -0.04 -11.91
C GLN A 615 1.19 0.40 -12.73
N ASN A 616 1.92 1.44 -12.30
CA ASN A 616 3.11 2.01 -12.96
C ASN A 616 3.59 3.31 -12.24
N ASP A 617 4.71 3.86 -12.71
CA ASP A 617 5.29 5.18 -12.40
C ASP A 617 4.53 6.36 -13.02
N GLU A 618 3.35 6.14 -13.62
CA GLU A 618 2.56 7.13 -14.36
C GLU A 618 2.10 8.32 -13.49
N TYR A 619 2.25 8.19 -12.16
CA TYR A 619 2.00 9.25 -11.17
C TYR A 619 3.27 9.90 -10.60
N GLY A 620 4.46 9.61 -11.14
CA GLY A 620 5.74 10.14 -10.66
C GLY A 620 6.06 9.75 -9.21
N ALA A 621 6.85 10.58 -8.50
CA ALA A 621 7.23 10.39 -7.09
C ALA A 621 6.05 10.38 -6.08
N GLN A 622 4.81 10.45 -6.56
CA GLN A 622 3.56 10.50 -5.79
C GLN A 622 2.71 9.22 -5.98
N GLY A 623 3.16 8.26 -6.80
CA GLY A 623 2.40 7.10 -7.28
C GLY A 623 2.36 5.87 -6.37
N ALA A 624 2.33 6.01 -5.05
CA ALA A 624 2.19 4.86 -4.16
C ALA A 624 0.75 4.33 -4.19
N GLU A 625 0.55 3.12 -4.73
CA GLU A 625 -0.70 2.37 -4.59
C GLU A 625 -0.63 1.44 -3.37
N PRO A 626 -1.50 1.61 -2.35
CA PRO A 626 -1.45 0.81 -1.14
C PRO A 626 -2.06 -0.59 -1.37
N LEU A 627 -1.18 -1.57 -1.54
CA LEU A 627 -1.49 -2.99 -1.56
C LEU A 627 -1.04 -3.60 -0.24
N GLU A 628 -1.92 -4.30 0.47
CA GLU A 628 -1.52 -4.91 1.74
C GLU A 628 -2.30 -6.16 2.15
N ASP A 629 -1.73 -6.95 3.06
CA ASP A 629 -2.44 -8.09 3.69
C ASP A 629 -3.07 -9.02 2.65
N ILE A 630 -2.23 -9.53 1.73
CA ILE A 630 -2.65 -10.40 0.64
C ILE A 630 -1.97 -11.75 0.80
N ILE A 631 -2.75 -12.83 0.77
CA ILE A 631 -2.27 -14.21 0.79
C ILE A 631 -2.56 -14.83 -0.58
N LEU A 632 -1.50 -15.20 -1.31
CA LEU A 632 -1.57 -16.13 -2.44
C LEU A 632 -1.04 -17.48 -1.98
N GLU A 633 -1.87 -18.52 -1.98
CA GLU A 633 -1.46 -19.83 -1.49
C GLU A 633 -1.96 -21.02 -2.32
N ARG A 634 -1.13 -22.06 -2.45
CA ARG A 634 -1.49 -23.32 -3.14
C ARG A 634 -2.01 -23.11 -4.58
N ASN A 635 -1.55 -22.06 -5.25
CA ASN A 635 -1.92 -21.79 -6.63
C ASN A 635 -0.96 -22.47 -7.61
N THR A 636 -1.46 -22.74 -8.82
CA THR A 636 -0.66 -23.29 -9.92
C THR A 636 -0.47 -22.25 -11.01
N PHE A 637 0.78 -21.97 -11.37
CA PHE A 637 1.18 -21.02 -12.40
C PHE A 637 1.55 -21.76 -13.69
N VAL A 638 0.83 -21.47 -14.78
CA VAL A 638 1.01 -22.05 -16.11
C VAL A 638 1.64 -21.00 -17.02
N ARG A 639 2.96 -20.80 -16.89
CA ARG A 639 3.69 -19.76 -17.62
C ARG A 639 3.72 -20.01 -19.13
N SER A 640 3.47 -18.97 -19.93
CA SER A 640 3.57 -19.01 -21.38
C SER A 640 4.94 -18.51 -21.88
N GLY A 641 5.34 -18.90 -23.10
CA GLY A 641 6.68 -18.67 -23.66
C GLY A 641 7.08 -17.21 -23.93
N GLY A 642 6.24 -16.23 -23.61
CA GLY A 642 6.51 -14.79 -23.77
C GLY A 642 6.46 -14.00 -22.46
N VAL A 643 6.19 -14.65 -21.33
CA VAL A 643 6.07 -14.02 -20.01
C VAL A 643 7.41 -14.05 -19.28
N SER A 644 7.87 -12.93 -18.71
CA SER A 644 9.15 -12.82 -17.98
C SER A 644 9.07 -13.20 -16.48
N LEU A 645 7.88 -13.25 -15.88
CA LEU A 645 7.69 -13.57 -14.47
C LEU A 645 6.40 -14.35 -14.17
N ASP A 646 6.39 -15.22 -13.16
CA ASP A 646 5.14 -15.87 -12.75
C ASP A 646 4.30 -14.92 -11.90
N LEU A 647 4.94 -14.25 -10.94
CA LEU A 647 4.29 -13.40 -9.97
C LEU A 647 5.04 -12.07 -9.80
N ALA A 648 4.49 -10.98 -10.32
CA ALA A 648 4.90 -9.64 -9.93
C ALA A 648 4.34 -9.32 -8.53
N TRP A 649 5.21 -8.88 -7.62
CA TRP A 649 4.93 -8.88 -6.18
C TRP A 649 5.53 -7.65 -5.51
N ALA A 650 4.68 -6.67 -5.22
CA ALA A 650 5.03 -5.42 -4.55
C ALA A 650 3.85 -4.91 -3.72
N GLY A 651 4.09 -4.65 -2.44
CA GLY A 651 3.07 -4.20 -1.49
C GLY A 651 3.44 -4.59 -0.06
N ARG A 652 2.69 -4.09 0.90
CA ARG A 652 2.93 -4.33 2.32
C ARG A 652 2.39 -5.68 2.72
N ARG A 653 3.11 -6.40 3.57
CA ARG A 653 2.50 -7.50 4.30
C ARG A 653 1.84 -8.56 3.40
N LEU A 654 2.58 -9.02 2.40
CA LEU A 654 2.10 -10.03 1.44
C LEU A 654 2.59 -11.42 1.87
N THR A 655 1.92 -12.47 1.42
CA THR A 655 2.33 -13.87 1.67
C THR A 655 2.12 -14.71 0.42
N SER A 656 3.19 -15.33 -0.07
CA SER A 656 3.16 -16.35 -1.11
C SER A 656 3.57 -17.68 -0.49
N ARG A 657 2.72 -18.71 -0.49
CA ARG A 657 3.08 -20.01 0.11
C ARG A 657 2.47 -21.21 -0.59
N GLY A 658 3.24 -22.27 -0.77
CA GLY A 658 2.78 -23.49 -1.43
C GLY A 658 2.35 -23.31 -2.89
N ASN A 659 2.66 -22.16 -3.50
CA ASN A 659 2.43 -21.90 -4.91
C ASN A 659 3.45 -22.70 -5.75
N VAL A 660 3.03 -23.24 -6.88
CA VAL A 660 3.88 -24.06 -7.77
C VAL A 660 3.71 -23.67 -9.22
N THR A 661 4.72 -23.94 -10.04
CA THR A 661 4.56 -23.89 -11.51
C THR A 661 3.96 -25.20 -12.03
N SER A 662 3.40 -25.17 -13.24
CA SER A 662 2.90 -26.36 -13.94
C SER A 662 3.99 -27.39 -14.28
N GLN A 663 5.26 -27.00 -14.26
CA GLN A 663 6.42 -27.88 -14.45
C GLN A 663 7.00 -28.38 -13.12
N GLY A 664 6.43 -27.97 -11.99
CA GLY A 664 6.98 -28.19 -10.65
C GLY A 664 7.97 -27.10 -10.23
N GLY A 665 8.20 -26.99 -8.92
CA GLY A 665 9.03 -25.94 -8.33
C GLY A 665 8.26 -24.65 -8.04
N ALA A 666 8.92 -23.72 -7.35
CA ALA A 666 8.35 -22.43 -6.95
C ALA A 666 8.18 -21.49 -8.17
N PRO A 667 7.15 -20.63 -8.19
CA PRO A 667 7.01 -19.60 -9.20
C PRO A 667 8.16 -18.60 -9.10
N SER A 668 8.59 -18.06 -10.24
CA SER A 668 9.47 -16.89 -10.26
C SER A 668 8.74 -15.64 -9.76
N ILE A 669 9.32 -14.99 -8.75
CA ILE A 669 8.77 -13.80 -8.08
C ILE A 669 9.72 -12.62 -8.30
N GLY A 670 9.16 -11.43 -8.51
CA GLY A 670 9.92 -10.21 -8.81
C GLY A 670 9.04 -8.97 -8.80
N PRO A 671 9.61 -7.76 -8.97
CA PRO A 671 8.85 -6.52 -8.85
C PRO A 671 7.90 -6.29 -10.05
N GLY A 672 8.18 -6.95 -11.18
CA GLY A 672 7.43 -6.80 -12.43
C GLY A 672 7.75 -5.51 -13.19
N HIS A 673 7.85 -4.36 -12.50
CA HIS A 673 8.11 -3.04 -13.09
C HIS A 673 9.41 -2.40 -12.56
N ASP A 674 9.93 -1.39 -13.26
CA ASP A 674 10.87 -0.42 -12.68
C ASP A 674 10.11 0.35 -11.60
N ILE A 675 10.39 0.03 -10.35
CA ILE A 675 9.75 0.70 -9.22
C ILE A 675 10.38 2.09 -9.08
N ALA A 676 9.54 3.12 -9.00
CA ALA A 676 10.02 4.48 -8.82
C ALA A 676 10.86 4.57 -7.53
N PRO A 677 11.95 5.37 -7.50
CA PRO A 677 12.79 5.53 -6.31
C PRO A 677 12.05 5.99 -5.04
N ALA A 678 10.82 6.50 -5.18
CA ALA A 678 9.97 7.01 -4.09
C ALA A 678 8.84 6.03 -3.69
N TYR A 679 8.87 4.77 -4.13
CA TYR A 679 7.89 3.78 -3.70
C TYR A 679 8.23 3.24 -2.31
N ASP A 680 7.37 3.56 -1.36
CA ASP A 680 7.56 3.38 0.09
C ASP A 680 6.80 2.12 0.60
N GLY A 681 6.91 0.99 -0.13
CA GLY A 681 6.24 -0.27 0.20
C GLY A 681 7.21 -1.45 0.15
N PRO A 682 7.15 -2.41 1.10
CA PRO A 682 8.21 -3.36 1.31
C PRO A 682 8.29 -4.35 0.15
N TYR A 683 9.52 -4.55 -0.26
CA TYR A 683 9.96 -5.44 -1.29
C TYR A 683 10.09 -6.87 -0.75
N PHE A 684 9.55 -7.81 -1.54
CA PHE A 684 9.84 -9.23 -1.53
C PHE A 684 9.46 -10.03 -0.27
N ALA A 685 9.00 -11.27 -0.49
CA ALA A 685 9.01 -12.34 0.49
C ALA A 685 9.34 -13.60 -0.30
N GLU A 686 10.42 -14.31 0.07
CA GLU A 686 10.68 -15.68 -0.37
C GLU A 686 9.74 -16.69 0.31
#